data_AF-A0A9N9VQ45-F1
#
_entry.id   AF-A0A9N9VQ45-F1
#
_cell.length_a   1.000
_cell.length_b   1.000
_cell.length_c   1.000
_cell.angle_alpha   90.00
_cell.angle_beta   90.00
_cell.angle_gamma   90.00
#
_symmetry.space_group_name_H-M   'P 1'
#
loop_
_entity.id
_entity.type
_entity.pdbx_description
1 polymer ?
#
loop_
_entity_poly.entity_id
_entity_poly.type
_entity_poly.pdbx_seq_one_letter_code
_entity_poly.pdbx_strand_id
1 'polypeptide(L)'
;MSKDREKDFDAFKDTGEHYQTELWNLVISEKEDALSSLRERLAGQDQPPRLLITASENPDELLNSLTTSYNAHGHSRRMPRVREIFSSMGPFVISCNAIARTQTVAPLFWGSLTLVFLVCLISLSGLFLKAVLRFATFWDELKSMLESMSTALPRAHEYTTILRTPRLHTALREVYHTVIDACIVILECLLSKQCFAAVKIQWTMLTSEHQRTVKRLAAANTEFEKEVQLAEVQEGSRRHQEIMALLRPSLPTQSLKTNTSLPRNSRFSGHEDTLALLHSFLAPSFEGESNSKWTFCSCLVHAIGGTGKTELALEYAYRFREHYTCIFWLRSQTRALLQESFIQAISELDIPNLKDEPPSRQVELGLKWFRSTGIIKHLKLQIRSPTNERFIGLTWLLVYDNAEDINVLREFWPAGFHGAIIVTSQNPSVGHLTANSILLRTLRPSEGATLIQKYLNRGLSEAASAEELSRILGGHALAIVHFTGHVSRSQCLIEEITKGFSKRLQSSSVWKTDRENISVMTRAYAHTLETVWNLAFQRLSSDANTLLEWIAFLDPDQIPTDLFIEPSDNAQPGVPGSGWGYWDITRFNNAVEVLRERNLVERYGQDADDSLRTHRVLQRCILQRLDSEPDKRFTRFTEVVSILRKAIPDANPINRGDRNQTWRFARYLPQIERLHSNFVDSEPKIEGSMAFATVLDDTSYYAMTQEDNNLSQKFAMTGVRICENEIESRPDNIEAKALLPNLLALLAAALNYCGVTGRKEALQITRRVLELRQEELAEVPEEDWTDLQAVNYARAHGDLSWQLLEINQPEDAGPLLKVAIGIYERINNKLRFASASSMYTMVLGTQQMKDQVREQGSAIKKTVEEMVGSKDPLNLMVNFELANAYFTIGDVRTACDMMEAVFRQRSISLGSTNDRTLSSQYCLSVFLQNLKDLEAAE
;
A
#
# COMPACT_ATOMS: atom_id res chain seq x y z
N MET A 1 -1.30 36.28 -49.45
CA MET A 1 -0.12 35.41 -49.65
C MET A 1 -0.41 33.99 -49.17
N SER A 2 -1.39 33.28 -49.74
CA SER A 2 -2.11 32.20 -49.02
C SER A 2 -2.33 30.88 -49.77
N LYS A 3 -1.38 30.40 -50.58
CA LYS A 3 -1.42 28.99 -51.08
C LYS A 3 -0.05 28.33 -51.18
N ASP A 4 1.02 29.10 -51.40
CA ASP A 4 2.37 28.52 -51.47
C ASP A 4 2.96 28.15 -50.09
N ARG A 5 2.47 28.75 -48.99
CA ARG A 5 2.94 28.42 -47.62
C ARG A 5 2.33 27.15 -47.01
N GLU A 6 1.27 26.59 -47.60
CA GLU A 6 0.66 25.32 -47.15
C GLU A 6 1.48 24.09 -47.56
N LYS A 7 2.25 24.18 -48.65
CA LYS A 7 3.07 23.07 -49.16
C LYS A 7 4.36 22.85 -48.37
N ASP A 8 4.91 23.89 -47.75
CA ASP A 8 6.05 23.74 -46.84
C ASP A 8 5.66 22.95 -45.58
N PHE A 9 4.37 22.84 -45.26
CA PHE A 9 3.85 22.27 -44.02
C PHE A 9 3.88 20.73 -43.95
N ASP A 10 3.72 20.03 -45.08
CA ASP A 10 3.81 18.56 -45.12
C ASP A 10 5.26 18.06 -45.06
N ALA A 11 6.25 18.91 -45.31
CA ALA A 11 7.67 18.56 -45.29
C ALA A 11 8.24 18.41 -43.86
N PHE A 12 7.59 18.97 -42.84
CA PHE A 12 8.08 18.98 -41.45
C PHE A 12 7.65 17.76 -40.61
N LYS A 13 6.95 16.79 -41.22
CA LYS A 13 6.51 15.56 -40.52
C LYS A 13 7.67 14.66 -40.07
N ASP A 14 8.84 14.78 -40.68
CA ASP A 14 9.97 13.86 -40.48
C ASP A 14 11.12 14.42 -39.62
N THR A 15 11.11 15.69 -39.23
CA THR A 15 12.18 16.31 -38.41
C THR A 15 11.81 16.33 -36.93
N GLY A 16 12.12 15.23 -36.25
CA GLY A 16 11.69 14.92 -34.87
C GLY A 16 12.14 15.84 -33.73
N GLU A 17 12.98 16.86 -33.96
CA GLU A 17 13.51 17.70 -32.87
C GLU A 17 13.12 19.19 -32.92
N HIS A 18 12.55 19.71 -34.02
CA HIS A 18 12.31 21.17 -34.20
C HIS A 18 10.91 21.59 -34.65
N TYR A 19 9.95 20.66 -34.74
CA TYR A 19 8.59 20.87 -35.25
C TYR A 19 7.79 22.02 -34.58
N GLN A 20 7.87 22.17 -33.25
CA GLN A 20 7.18 23.25 -32.54
C GLN A 20 7.79 24.63 -32.85
N THR A 21 9.10 24.68 -33.06
CA THR A 21 9.84 25.89 -33.43
C THR A 21 9.36 26.43 -34.80
N GLU A 22 9.08 25.54 -35.75
CA GLU A 22 8.59 25.90 -37.08
C GLU A 22 7.14 26.37 -37.07
N LEU A 23 6.26 25.70 -36.29
CA LEU A 23 4.88 26.13 -36.13
C LEU A 23 4.78 27.53 -35.50
N TRP A 24 5.63 27.82 -34.51
CA TRP A 24 5.68 29.12 -33.87
C TRP A 24 6.26 30.20 -34.80
N ASN A 25 7.34 29.90 -35.53
CA ASN A 25 7.90 30.82 -36.53
C ASN A 25 6.88 31.17 -37.63
N LEU A 26 6.05 30.21 -38.03
CA LEU A 26 4.95 30.46 -38.96
C LEU A 26 3.94 31.45 -38.38
N VAL A 27 3.48 31.24 -37.14
CA VAL A 27 2.54 32.13 -36.45
C VAL A 27 3.11 33.55 -36.29
N ILE A 28 4.39 33.67 -35.93
CA ILE A 28 5.08 34.98 -35.88
C ILE A 28 5.13 35.61 -37.27
N SER A 29 5.51 34.85 -38.30
CA SER A 29 5.57 35.37 -39.68
C SER A 29 4.20 35.84 -40.20
N GLU A 30 3.11 35.28 -39.67
CA GLU A 30 1.73 35.69 -39.97
C GLU A 30 1.32 36.98 -39.26
N LYS A 31 2.06 37.38 -38.21
CA LYS A 31 1.80 38.57 -37.38
C LYS A 31 2.93 39.63 -37.48
N GLU A 32 3.95 39.40 -38.30
CA GLU A 32 5.15 40.26 -38.39
C GLU A 32 4.82 41.71 -38.82
N ASP A 33 3.79 41.93 -39.65
CA ASP A 33 3.34 43.26 -40.06
C ASP A 33 2.82 44.09 -38.86
N ALA A 34 2.09 43.45 -37.93
CA ALA A 34 1.62 44.11 -36.71
C ALA A 34 2.78 44.36 -35.72
N LEU A 35 3.68 43.39 -35.58
CA LEU A 35 4.83 43.47 -34.69
C LEU A 35 5.88 44.50 -35.17
N SER A 36 6.07 44.66 -36.48
CA SER A 36 6.97 45.66 -37.07
C SER A 36 6.45 47.09 -36.90
N SER A 37 5.15 47.32 -37.08
CA SER A 37 4.51 48.62 -36.79
C SER A 37 4.69 49.04 -35.32
N LEU A 38 4.58 48.08 -34.40
CA LEU A 38 4.89 48.29 -32.99
C LEU A 38 6.37 48.68 -32.79
N ARG A 39 7.32 47.93 -33.37
CA ARG A 39 8.77 48.22 -33.27
C ARG A 39 9.11 49.63 -33.76
N GLU A 40 8.52 50.10 -34.86
CA GLU A 40 8.74 51.46 -35.38
C GLU A 40 8.22 52.56 -34.44
N ARG A 41 7.02 52.39 -33.86
CA ARG A 41 6.45 53.34 -32.88
C ARG A 41 7.30 53.46 -31.60
N LEU A 42 8.05 52.41 -31.28
CA LEU A 42 8.93 52.33 -30.13
C LEU A 42 10.35 52.88 -30.41
N ALA A 43 10.86 52.73 -31.63
CA ALA A 43 12.15 53.28 -32.04
C ALA A 43 12.17 54.83 -32.06
N GLY A 44 11.01 55.49 -32.15
CA GLY A 44 10.86 56.95 -32.09
C GLY A 44 10.88 57.58 -30.69
N GLN A 45 11.18 56.83 -29.63
CA GLN A 45 11.38 57.35 -28.27
C GLN A 45 12.86 57.20 -27.89
N ASP A 46 13.49 58.27 -27.41
CA ASP A 46 14.94 58.31 -27.13
C ASP A 46 15.41 57.06 -26.37
N GLN A 47 16.49 56.46 -26.90
CA GLN A 47 17.02 55.12 -26.64
C GLN A 47 16.77 54.56 -25.22
N PRO A 48 16.36 53.28 -25.07
CA PRO A 48 16.41 52.64 -23.77
C PRO A 48 17.90 52.47 -23.37
N PRO A 49 18.30 52.87 -22.15
CA PRO A 49 19.69 52.74 -21.72
C PRO A 49 20.10 51.27 -21.69
N ARG A 50 21.34 50.98 -22.12
CA ARG A 50 22.00 49.66 -22.17
C ARG A 50 21.83 48.77 -20.92
N LEU A 51 21.43 49.31 -19.78
CA LEU A 51 21.03 48.59 -18.55
C LEU A 51 19.81 47.66 -18.74
N LEU A 52 18.99 47.86 -19.78
CA LEU A 52 17.74 47.12 -19.99
C LEU A 52 17.91 45.82 -20.78
N ILE A 53 19.02 45.66 -21.51
CA ILE A 53 19.32 44.42 -22.24
C ILE A 53 19.92 43.37 -21.29
N THR A 54 20.64 43.80 -20.25
CA THR A 54 21.08 42.90 -19.16
C THR A 54 19.93 42.46 -18.24
N ALA A 55 18.78 43.15 -18.27
CA ALA A 55 17.63 42.86 -17.41
C ALA A 55 16.76 41.69 -17.89
N SER A 56 17.01 41.14 -19.07
CA SER A 56 16.26 40.00 -19.62
C SER A 56 16.58 38.67 -18.94
N GLU A 57 17.65 38.59 -18.15
CA GLU A 57 18.12 37.33 -17.55
C GLU A 57 17.81 37.21 -16.05
N ASN A 58 17.59 38.32 -15.32
CA ASN A 58 17.32 38.27 -13.88
C ASN A 58 16.38 39.42 -13.39
N PRO A 59 15.06 39.16 -13.25
CA PRO A 59 14.06 40.16 -12.83
C PRO A 59 14.36 40.83 -11.49
N ASP A 60 15.02 40.11 -10.57
CA ASP A 60 15.36 40.60 -9.23
C ASP A 60 16.47 41.66 -9.25
N GLU A 61 17.37 41.59 -10.22
CA GLU A 61 18.49 42.52 -10.36
C GLU A 61 18.01 43.89 -10.88
N LEU A 62 17.06 43.88 -11.81
CA LEU A 62 16.36 45.09 -12.28
C LEU A 62 15.52 45.72 -11.16
N LEU A 63 14.79 44.90 -10.39
CA LEU A 63 14.00 45.38 -9.25
C LEU A 63 14.88 46.07 -8.19
N ASN A 64 16.10 45.58 -7.96
CA ASN A 64 17.06 46.18 -7.04
C ASN A 64 17.64 47.51 -7.56
N SER A 65 17.94 47.61 -8.85
CA SER A 65 18.40 48.86 -9.48
C SER A 65 17.32 49.96 -9.43
N LEU A 66 16.07 49.59 -9.73
CA LEU A 66 14.91 50.49 -9.61
C LEU A 66 14.67 50.89 -8.15
N THR A 67 14.79 49.96 -7.20
CA THR A 67 14.68 50.24 -5.77
C THR A 67 15.68 51.30 -5.31
N THR A 68 16.92 51.20 -5.78
CA THR A 68 18.01 52.13 -5.44
C THR A 68 17.76 53.53 -6.02
N SER A 69 17.38 53.61 -7.30
CA SER A 69 17.04 54.87 -7.98
C SER A 69 15.83 55.58 -7.34
N TYR A 70 14.80 54.83 -6.98
CA TYR A 70 13.59 55.36 -6.35
C TYR A 70 13.81 55.84 -4.92
N ASN A 71 14.67 55.16 -4.16
CA ASN A 71 15.05 55.60 -2.83
C ASN A 71 15.82 56.92 -2.87
N ALA A 72 16.69 57.13 -3.86
CA ALA A 72 17.41 58.38 -4.07
C ALA A 72 16.48 59.58 -4.39
N HIS A 73 15.30 59.34 -4.98
CA HIS A 73 14.33 60.38 -5.35
C HIS A 73 13.14 60.52 -4.38
N GLY A 74 13.21 59.91 -3.17
CA GLY A 74 12.21 60.08 -2.10
C GLY A 74 10.87 59.35 -2.34
N HIS A 75 10.86 58.27 -3.12
CA HIS A 75 9.64 57.53 -3.50
C HIS A 75 9.51 56.14 -2.85
N SER A 76 10.27 55.89 -1.78
CA SER A 76 10.41 54.59 -1.08
C SER A 76 9.08 53.93 -0.68
N ARG A 77 8.07 54.72 -0.30
CA ARG A 77 6.75 54.22 0.15
C ARG A 77 5.95 53.47 -0.93
N ARG A 78 6.34 53.55 -2.20
CA ARG A 78 5.63 52.96 -3.35
C ARG A 78 6.26 51.66 -3.86
N MET A 79 7.46 51.33 -3.38
CA MET A 79 8.22 50.15 -3.81
C MET A 79 7.58 48.79 -3.49
N PRO A 80 6.82 48.60 -2.39
CA PRO A 80 6.20 47.31 -2.08
C PRO A 80 5.22 46.81 -3.16
N ARG A 81 4.40 47.70 -3.74
CA ARG A 81 3.44 47.33 -4.82
C ARG A 81 4.13 47.00 -6.14
N VAL A 82 5.21 47.71 -6.46
CA VAL A 82 6.03 47.41 -7.64
C VAL A 82 6.66 46.01 -7.48
N ARG A 83 7.18 45.70 -6.29
CA ARG A 83 7.75 44.38 -5.97
C ARG A 83 6.73 43.23 -6.09
N GLU A 84 5.49 43.45 -5.66
CA GLU A 84 4.42 42.44 -5.74
C GLU A 84 4.07 42.06 -7.19
N ILE A 85 4.02 43.03 -8.10
CA ILE A 85 3.76 42.77 -9.53
C ILE A 85 4.88 41.94 -10.15
N PHE A 86 6.13 42.31 -9.90
CA PHE A 86 7.29 41.53 -10.37
C PHE A 86 7.25 40.08 -9.86
N SER A 87 6.79 39.85 -8.62
CA SER A 87 6.63 38.50 -8.10
C SER A 87 5.51 37.70 -8.78
N SER A 88 4.38 38.34 -9.15
CA SER A 88 3.26 37.68 -9.86
C SER A 88 3.55 37.37 -11.32
N MET A 89 4.58 37.98 -11.92
CA MET A 89 5.02 37.67 -13.27
C MET A 89 5.86 36.39 -13.34
N GLY A 90 6.40 35.90 -12.20
CA GLY A 90 7.21 34.68 -12.13
C GLY A 90 6.51 33.46 -12.74
N PRO A 91 5.30 33.08 -12.30
CA PRO A 91 4.54 31.96 -12.86
C PRO A 91 4.21 32.09 -14.35
N PHE A 92 3.89 33.30 -14.83
CA PHE A 92 3.63 33.57 -16.25
C PHE A 92 4.92 33.40 -17.09
N VAL A 93 6.04 33.92 -16.59
CA VAL A 93 7.36 33.75 -17.22
C VAL A 93 7.80 32.29 -17.20
N ILE A 94 7.54 31.54 -16.12
CA ILE A 94 7.83 30.11 -16.04
C ILE A 94 6.98 29.31 -17.04
N SER A 95 5.69 29.64 -17.16
CA SER A 95 4.77 28.99 -18.11
C SER A 95 5.20 29.27 -19.56
N CYS A 96 5.62 30.49 -19.85
CA CYS A 96 6.21 30.89 -21.13
C CYS A 96 7.58 30.25 -21.39
N ASN A 97 8.42 30.11 -20.36
CA ASN A 97 9.71 29.45 -20.44
C ASN A 97 9.58 27.94 -20.69
N ALA A 98 8.55 27.30 -20.14
CA ALA A 98 8.22 25.91 -20.45
C ALA A 98 7.86 25.72 -21.94
N ILE A 99 7.31 26.76 -22.58
CA ILE A 99 6.98 26.78 -24.01
C ILE A 99 8.23 27.07 -24.89
N ALA A 100 9.22 27.83 -24.38
CA ALA A 100 10.29 28.43 -25.19
C ALA A 100 11.70 27.77 -25.10
N ARG A 101 11.82 26.52 -24.61
CA ARG A 101 13.13 25.83 -24.37
C ARG A 101 13.88 25.32 -25.63
N THR A 102 13.88 26.06 -26.73
CA THR A 102 14.77 25.79 -27.89
C THR A 102 15.68 26.99 -28.16
N GLN A 103 16.99 26.72 -28.27
CA GLN A 103 18.08 27.71 -28.14
C GLN A 103 18.15 28.80 -29.22
N THR A 104 17.32 28.77 -30.26
CA THR A 104 17.41 29.72 -31.39
C THR A 104 16.33 30.79 -31.41
N VAL A 105 15.27 30.69 -30.58
CA VAL A 105 14.08 31.59 -30.67
C VAL A 105 13.81 32.40 -29.39
N ALA A 106 14.52 32.11 -28.30
CA ALA A 106 14.50 32.92 -27.07
C ALA A 106 14.65 34.45 -27.34
N PRO A 107 15.55 34.95 -28.20
CA PRO A 107 15.78 36.40 -28.34
C PRO A 107 14.59 37.21 -28.88
N LEU A 108 13.73 36.61 -29.72
CA LEU A 108 12.56 37.28 -30.32
C LEU A 108 11.36 37.31 -29.36
N PHE A 109 11.16 36.23 -28.61
CA PHE A 109 10.18 36.12 -27.54
C PHE A 109 10.52 37.07 -26.39
N TRP A 110 11.78 37.06 -25.95
CA TRP A 110 12.28 38.00 -24.96
C TRP A 110 12.25 39.43 -25.51
N GLY A 111 12.50 39.69 -26.80
CA GLY A 111 12.40 41.04 -27.37
C GLY A 111 11.01 41.68 -27.26
N SER A 112 9.94 40.89 -27.45
CA SER A 112 8.55 41.37 -27.38
C SER A 112 8.03 41.50 -25.94
N LEU A 113 8.42 40.60 -25.03
CA LEU A 113 8.19 40.74 -23.59
C LEU A 113 9.01 41.89 -22.98
N THR A 114 10.28 42.02 -23.35
CA THR A 114 11.17 43.13 -22.95
C THR A 114 10.57 44.46 -23.38
N LEU A 115 9.85 44.50 -24.50
CA LEU A 115 9.10 45.65 -24.99
C LEU A 115 7.87 46.00 -24.11
N VAL A 116 7.12 45.01 -23.64
CA VAL A 116 6.06 45.20 -22.62
C VAL A 116 6.66 45.74 -21.32
N PHE A 117 7.79 45.17 -20.89
CA PHE A 117 8.54 45.64 -19.72
C PHE A 117 9.09 47.06 -19.93
N LEU A 118 9.60 47.39 -21.12
CA LEU A 118 10.13 48.71 -21.49
C LEU A 118 9.04 49.78 -21.40
N VAL A 119 7.84 49.48 -21.90
CA VAL A 119 6.70 50.42 -21.88
C VAL A 119 6.18 50.61 -20.46
N CYS A 120 6.13 49.54 -19.65
CA CYS A 120 5.87 49.65 -18.21
C CYS A 120 6.94 50.51 -17.49
N LEU A 121 8.21 50.40 -17.87
CA LEU A 121 9.33 51.17 -17.31
C LEU A 121 9.35 52.64 -17.76
N ILE A 122 9.03 52.92 -19.02
CA ILE A 122 8.89 54.29 -19.55
C ILE A 122 7.69 55.00 -18.90
N SER A 123 6.61 54.26 -18.62
CA SER A 123 5.45 54.72 -17.85
C SER A 123 5.77 55.05 -16.38
N LEU A 124 6.89 54.55 -15.86
CA LEU A 124 7.40 54.83 -14.50
C LEU A 124 8.28 56.10 -14.44
N SER A 125 8.49 56.81 -15.56
CA SER A 125 9.21 58.09 -15.57
C SER A 125 8.32 59.27 -15.12
N GLY A 126 8.66 59.85 -13.97
CA GLY A 126 8.30 61.20 -13.49
C GLY A 126 6.82 61.63 -13.45
N LEU A 127 6.21 61.93 -14.61
CA LEU A 127 4.87 62.52 -14.71
C LEU A 127 3.76 61.46 -14.81
N PHE A 128 4.02 60.33 -15.48
CA PHE A 128 3.01 59.30 -15.73
C PHE A 128 2.80 58.40 -14.49
N LEU A 129 3.87 58.18 -13.72
CA LEU A 129 3.86 57.45 -12.44
C LEU A 129 2.87 58.01 -11.40
N LYS A 130 2.74 59.34 -11.29
CA LYS A 130 1.79 59.99 -10.35
C LYS A 130 0.33 59.72 -10.72
N ALA A 131 0.06 59.50 -12.00
CA ALA A 131 -1.26 59.25 -12.56
C ALA A 131 -1.66 57.77 -12.46
N VAL A 132 -0.77 56.85 -12.86
CA VAL A 132 -1.09 55.41 -12.90
C VAL A 132 -1.11 54.79 -11.49
N LEU A 133 -0.28 55.25 -10.55
CA LEU A 133 -0.36 54.78 -9.15
C LEU A 133 -1.58 55.28 -8.36
N ARG A 134 -2.38 56.23 -8.91
CA ARG A 134 -3.65 56.65 -8.31
C ARG A 134 -4.81 55.69 -8.60
N PHE A 135 -4.68 54.82 -9.60
CA PHE A 135 -5.66 53.77 -9.91
C PHE A 135 -5.17 52.43 -9.37
N ALA A 136 -5.44 52.15 -8.09
CA ALA A 136 -5.07 50.86 -7.49
C ALA A 136 -5.70 49.67 -8.23
N THR A 137 -6.96 49.80 -8.66
CA THR A 137 -7.71 48.76 -9.38
C THR A 137 -7.11 48.40 -10.74
N PHE A 138 -6.48 49.35 -11.43
CA PHE A 138 -5.82 49.11 -12.72
C PHE A 138 -4.70 48.07 -12.58
N TRP A 139 -3.92 48.16 -11.52
CA TRP A 139 -2.80 47.25 -11.29
C TRP A 139 -3.25 45.86 -10.87
N ASP A 140 -4.29 45.79 -10.03
CA ASP A 140 -4.88 44.52 -9.60
C ASP A 140 -5.55 43.80 -10.80
N GLU A 141 -6.18 44.55 -11.72
CA GLU A 141 -6.77 44.01 -12.95
C GLU A 141 -5.70 43.53 -13.96
N LEU A 142 -4.58 44.25 -14.12
CA LEU A 142 -3.46 43.80 -14.95
C LEU A 142 -2.85 42.51 -14.41
N LYS A 143 -2.63 42.44 -13.08
CA LYS A 143 -2.12 41.25 -12.39
C LYS A 143 -3.07 40.07 -12.60
N SER A 144 -4.36 40.27 -12.32
CA SER A 144 -5.39 39.24 -12.52
C SER A 144 -5.48 38.77 -13.98
N MET A 145 -5.27 39.67 -14.94
CA MET A 145 -5.24 39.34 -16.36
C MET A 145 -4.07 38.42 -16.74
N LEU A 146 -2.85 38.77 -16.30
CA LEU A 146 -1.65 37.97 -16.55
C LEU A 146 -1.72 36.60 -15.85
N GLU A 147 -2.22 36.56 -14.62
CA GLU A 147 -2.47 35.32 -13.88
C GLU A 147 -3.51 34.44 -14.59
N SER A 148 -4.63 35.02 -15.05
CA SER A 148 -5.69 34.29 -15.76
C SER A 148 -5.20 33.69 -17.07
N MET A 149 -4.38 34.43 -17.83
CA MET A 149 -3.73 33.92 -19.03
C MET A 149 -2.72 32.81 -18.68
N SER A 150 -1.92 32.99 -17.62
CA SER A 150 -0.95 31.99 -17.16
C SER A 150 -1.61 30.68 -16.72
N THR A 151 -2.74 30.73 -16.02
CA THR A 151 -3.48 29.53 -15.59
C THR A 151 -4.16 28.83 -16.75
N ALA A 152 -4.52 29.57 -17.80
CA ALA A 152 -5.08 29.01 -19.02
C ALA A 152 -3.99 28.53 -19.99
N LEU A 153 -2.70 28.74 -19.73
CA LEU A 153 -1.60 28.37 -20.63
C LEU A 153 -1.00 26.95 -20.47
N PRO A 154 -1.12 26.16 -19.38
CA PRO A 154 -0.32 24.92 -19.25
C PRO A 154 -1.14 23.63 -19.43
N ARG A 155 -0.87 22.92 -20.54
CA ARG A 155 -0.69 21.44 -20.64
C ARG A 155 -0.29 20.97 -22.05
N ALA A 156 -0.32 21.85 -23.05
CA ALA A 156 -0.03 21.50 -24.43
C ALA A 156 1.38 20.94 -24.70
N HIS A 157 2.38 21.27 -23.87
CA HIS A 157 3.76 20.83 -24.06
C HIS A 157 3.95 19.32 -23.86
N GLU A 158 3.29 18.70 -22.87
CA GLU A 158 3.42 17.26 -22.59
C GLU A 158 2.69 16.37 -23.60
N TYR A 159 1.57 16.85 -24.18
CA TYR A 159 0.76 16.03 -25.09
C TYR A 159 1.22 16.06 -26.54
N THR A 160 1.90 17.13 -26.98
CA THR A 160 2.31 17.32 -28.38
C THR A 160 3.61 16.59 -28.71
N THR A 161 4.42 16.24 -27.71
CA THR A 161 5.56 15.31 -27.86
C THR A 161 5.09 13.86 -28.02
N ILE A 162 3.92 13.52 -27.46
CA ILE A 162 3.36 12.16 -27.42
C ILE A 162 2.36 11.89 -28.56
N LEU A 163 1.55 12.88 -28.95
CA LEU A 163 0.43 12.74 -29.91
C LEU A 163 0.64 13.69 -31.11
N ARG A 164 0.89 13.15 -32.30
CA ARG A 164 1.22 13.92 -33.54
C ARG A 164 0.07 13.91 -34.55
N THR A 165 -1.07 14.55 -34.26
CA THR A 165 -2.23 14.59 -35.17
C THR A 165 -2.47 16.00 -35.78
N PRO A 166 -2.81 16.12 -37.09
CA PRO A 166 -3.01 17.41 -37.78
C PRO A 166 -4.04 18.35 -37.12
N ARG A 167 -5.05 17.78 -36.46
CA ARG A 167 -6.12 18.53 -35.80
C ARG A 167 -5.68 19.12 -34.47
N LEU A 168 -4.88 18.38 -33.70
CA LEU A 168 -4.25 18.87 -32.48
C LEU A 168 -3.32 20.06 -32.77
N HIS A 169 -2.61 20.00 -33.89
CA HIS A 169 -1.74 21.09 -34.35
C HIS A 169 -2.52 22.36 -34.73
N THR A 170 -3.72 22.21 -35.31
CA THR A 170 -4.59 23.35 -35.64
C THR A 170 -5.12 24.01 -34.36
N ALA A 171 -5.56 23.22 -33.38
CA ALA A 171 -6.01 23.72 -32.09
C ALA A 171 -4.90 24.45 -31.31
N LEU A 172 -3.67 23.92 -31.33
CA LEU A 172 -2.52 24.57 -30.69
C LEU A 172 -2.14 25.90 -31.35
N ARG A 173 -2.23 25.96 -32.69
CA ARG A 173 -1.99 27.19 -33.46
C ARG A 173 -2.97 28.31 -33.09
N GLU A 174 -4.25 27.98 -32.85
CA GLU A 174 -5.27 28.93 -32.40
C GLU A 174 -4.99 29.47 -30.98
N VAL A 175 -4.49 28.62 -30.08
CA VAL A 175 -4.04 29.04 -28.74
C VAL A 175 -2.90 30.06 -28.86
N TYR A 176 -1.91 29.79 -29.70
CA TYR A 176 -0.77 30.69 -29.93
C TYR A 176 -1.16 32.02 -30.57
N HIS A 177 -2.02 32.02 -31.60
CA HIS A 177 -2.55 33.25 -32.19
C HIS A 177 -3.30 34.11 -31.18
N THR A 178 -4.16 33.50 -30.36
CA THR A 178 -4.96 34.19 -29.34
C THR A 178 -4.08 34.89 -28.29
N VAL A 179 -2.97 34.27 -27.89
CA VAL A 179 -2.03 34.82 -26.90
C VAL A 179 -1.24 35.99 -27.48
N ILE A 180 -0.74 35.86 -28.71
CA ILE A 180 0.03 36.93 -29.38
C ILE A 180 -0.86 38.15 -29.62
N ASP A 181 -2.08 37.95 -30.12
CA ASP A 181 -3.04 39.05 -30.35
C ASP A 181 -3.38 39.79 -29.05
N ALA A 182 -3.54 39.07 -27.94
CA ALA A 182 -3.76 39.69 -26.63
C ALA A 182 -2.58 40.57 -26.19
N CYS A 183 -1.35 40.09 -26.37
CA CYS A 183 -0.15 40.85 -26.05
C CYS A 183 -0.02 42.12 -26.92
N ILE A 184 -0.36 42.04 -28.21
CA ILE A 184 -0.36 43.19 -29.13
C ILE A 184 -1.38 44.25 -28.68
N VAL A 185 -2.60 43.86 -28.34
CA VAL A 185 -3.64 44.80 -27.88
C VAL A 185 -3.24 45.48 -26.57
N ILE A 186 -2.65 44.74 -25.63
CA ILE A 186 -2.12 45.31 -24.39
C ILE A 186 -1.04 46.36 -24.69
N LEU A 187 -0.11 46.04 -25.59
CA LEU A 187 0.98 46.94 -25.99
C LEU A 187 0.48 48.21 -26.70
N GLU A 188 -0.45 48.08 -27.64
CA GLU A 188 -1.01 49.22 -28.37
C GLU A 188 -1.76 50.20 -27.46
N CYS A 189 -2.49 49.66 -26.48
CA CYS A 189 -3.17 50.44 -25.45
C CYS A 189 -2.17 51.27 -24.64
N LEU A 190 -1.09 50.63 -24.15
CA LEU A 190 -0.06 51.27 -23.34
C LEU A 190 0.76 52.32 -24.11
N LEU A 191 0.91 52.15 -25.43
CA LEU A 191 1.68 53.05 -26.30
C LEU A 191 0.88 54.24 -26.86
N SER A 192 -0.43 54.33 -26.58
CA SER A 192 -1.26 55.42 -27.06
C SER A 192 -1.08 56.68 -26.19
N LYS A 193 -0.45 57.73 -26.73
CA LYS A 193 -0.12 58.97 -26.01
C LYS A 193 -1.34 59.91 -25.88
N GLN A 194 -2.28 59.65 -24.96
CA GLN A 194 -3.39 60.59 -24.70
C GLN A 194 -3.77 60.74 -23.21
N CYS A 195 -4.39 61.88 -22.90
CA CYS A 195 -4.67 62.41 -21.56
C CYS A 195 -5.39 61.44 -20.59
N PHE A 196 -5.21 61.68 -19.29
CA PHE A 196 -5.67 60.91 -18.12
C PHE A 196 -7.10 60.31 -18.15
N ALA A 197 -8.05 60.93 -18.86
CA ALA A 197 -9.43 60.43 -19.00
C ALA A 197 -9.57 59.31 -20.06
N ALA A 198 -8.72 59.31 -21.09
CA ALA A 198 -8.71 58.30 -22.14
C ALA A 198 -8.17 56.96 -21.62
N VAL A 199 -7.21 56.98 -20.68
CA VAL A 199 -6.65 55.77 -20.05
C VAL A 199 -7.73 54.92 -19.38
N LYS A 200 -8.72 55.53 -18.70
CA LYS A 200 -9.82 54.78 -18.07
C LYS A 200 -10.73 54.13 -19.11
N ILE A 201 -11.05 54.83 -20.21
CA ILE A 201 -11.92 54.35 -21.29
C ILE A 201 -11.23 53.22 -22.06
N GLN A 202 -9.98 53.43 -22.45
CA GLN A 202 -9.16 52.42 -23.12
C GLN A 202 -8.92 51.21 -22.22
N TRP A 203 -8.75 51.41 -20.91
CA TRP A 203 -8.62 50.33 -19.94
C TRP A 203 -9.91 49.51 -19.82
N THR A 204 -11.08 50.13 -19.74
CA THR A 204 -12.36 49.38 -19.79
C THR A 204 -12.51 48.58 -21.07
N MET A 205 -12.03 49.10 -22.21
CA MET A 205 -11.98 48.33 -23.45
C MET A 205 -11.01 47.15 -23.33
N LEU A 206 -9.81 47.35 -22.76
CA LEU A 206 -8.83 46.30 -22.54
C LEU A 206 -9.35 45.20 -21.60
N THR A 207 -10.00 45.55 -20.48
CA THR A 207 -10.59 44.57 -19.55
C THR A 207 -11.71 43.78 -20.24
N SER A 208 -12.50 44.43 -21.11
CA SER A 208 -13.52 43.74 -21.91
C SER A 208 -12.93 42.81 -22.96
N GLU A 209 -11.83 43.22 -23.60
CA GLU A 209 -11.12 42.41 -24.59
C GLU A 209 -10.37 41.25 -23.91
N HIS A 210 -9.80 41.48 -22.73
CA HIS A 210 -9.21 40.46 -21.87
C HIS A 210 -10.22 39.37 -21.52
N GLN A 211 -11.42 39.73 -21.07
CA GLN A 211 -12.47 38.75 -20.78
C GLN A 211 -12.88 37.95 -22.03
N ARG A 212 -12.83 38.56 -23.23
CA ARG A 212 -13.06 37.83 -24.49
C ARG A 212 -11.90 36.90 -24.82
N THR A 213 -10.65 37.35 -24.66
CA THR A 213 -9.46 36.55 -24.86
C THR A 213 -9.43 35.35 -23.94
N VAL A 214 -9.70 35.52 -22.64
CA VAL A 214 -9.76 34.40 -21.68
C VAL A 214 -10.85 33.40 -22.07
N LYS A 215 -12.02 33.86 -22.52
CA LYS A 215 -13.08 32.97 -23.01
C LYS A 215 -12.67 32.22 -24.28
N ARG A 216 -11.99 32.89 -25.22
CA ARG A 216 -11.47 32.26 -26.45
C ARG A 216 -10.38 31.23 -26.13
N LEU A 217 -9.47 31.57 -25.23
CA LEU A 217 -8.40 30.69 -24.77
C LEU A 217 -8.96 29.47 -24.03
N ALA A 218 -9.94 29.67 -23.15
CA ALA A 218 -10.63 28.57 -22.47
C ALA A 218 -11.39 27.66 -23.45
N ALA A 219 -12.04 28.22 -24.47
CA ALA A 219 -12.70 27.44 -25.53
C ALA A 219 -11.70 26.67 -26.39
N ALA A 220 -10.60 27.32 -26.80
CA ALA A 220 -9.52 26.69 -27.55
C ALA A 220 -8.85 25.56 -26.75
N ASN A 221 -8.63 25.74 -25.46
CA ASN A 221 -8.13 24.70 -24.57
C ASN A 221 -9.11 23.55 -24.39
N THR A 222 -10.41 23.83 -24.24
CA THR A 222 -11.43 22.78 -24.12
C THR A 222 -11.48 21.94 -25.39
N GLU A 223 -11.34 22.58 -26.56
CA GLU A 223 -11.30 21.87 -27.85
C GLU A 223 -9.99 21.09 -28.01
N PHE A 224 -8.86 21.67 -27.61
CA PHE A 224 -7.58 20.97 -27.53
C PHE A 224 -7.67 19.73 -26.63
N GLU A 225 -8.28 19.82 -25.45
CA GLU A 225 -8.46 18.69 -24.52
C GLU A 225 -9.35 17.59 -25.10
N LYS A 226 -10.43 17.94 -25.81
CA LYS A 226 -11.27 16.97 -26.51
C LYS A 226 -10.51 16.25 -27.62
N GLU A 227 -9.72 16.98 -28.40
CA GLU A 227 -8.90 16.39 -29.47
C GLU A 227 -7.76 15.54 -28.92
N VAL A 228 -7.18 15.89 -27.77
CA VAL A 228 -6.23 15.03 -27.02
C VAL A 228 -6.92 13.72 -26.63
N GLN A 229 -8.12 13.77 -26.03
CA GLN A 229 -8.87 12.56 -25.66
C GLN A 229 -9.21 11.69 -26.88
N LEU A 230 -9.55 12.30 -28.01
CA LEU A 230 -9.82 11.57 -29.26
C LEU A 230 -8.55 10.97 -29.88
N ALA A 231 -7.42 11.68 -29.82
CA ALA A 231 -6.13 11.19 -30.29
C ALA A 231 -5.58 10.06 -29.41
N GLU A 232 -5.77 10.12 -28.09
CA GLU A 232 -5.48 9.03 -27.15
C GLU A 232 -6.28 7.77 -27.49
N VAL A 233 -7.56 7.90 -27.84
CA VAL A 233 -8.42 6.78 -28.24
C VAL A 233 -7.96 6.17 -29.57
N GLN A 234 -7.52 6.98 -30.54
CA GLN A 234 -7.06 6.49 -31.85
C GLN A 234 -5.66 5.84 -31.79
N GLU A 235 -4.69 6.44 -31.11
CA GLU A 235 -3.35 5.86 -30.94
C GLU A 235 -3.38 4.62 -30.03
N GLY A 236 -4.28 4.60 -29.03
CA GLY A 236 -4.57 3.40 -28.24
C GLY A 236 -5.07 2.24 -29.11
N SER A 237 -5.87 2.53 -30.15
CA SER A 237 -6.35 1.51 -31.10
C SER A 237 -5.23 1.02 -32.05
N ARG A 238 -4.31 1.90 -32.46
CA ARG A 238 -3.15 1.57 -33.31
C ARG A 238 -2.12 0.71 -32.57
N ARG A 239 -1.75 1.10 -31.34
CA ARG A 239 -0.90 0.30 -30.45
C ARG A 239 -1.57 -1.02 -30.06
N HIS A 240 -2.89 -1.05 -29.89
CA HIS A 240 -3.64 -2.29 -29.69
C HIS A 240 -3.50 -3.23 -30.89
N GLN A 241 -3.52 -2.74 -32.13
CA GLN A 241 -3.28 -3.56 -33.33
C GLN A 241 -1.82 -4.04 -33.44
N GLU A 242 -0.82 -3.21 -33.09
CA GLU A 242 0.60 -3.60 -33.07
C GLU A 242 0.91 -4.62 -31.96
N ILE A 243 0.35 -4.45 -30.76
CA ILE A 243 0.48 -5.40 -29.64
C ILE A 243 -0.28 -6.70 -29.93
N MET A 244 -1.47 -6.65 -30.53
CA MET A 244 -2.18 -7.86 -30.99
C MET A 244 -1.43 -8.61 -32.09
N ALA A 245 -0.61 -7.93 -32.89
CA ALA A 245 0.29 -8.57 -33.85
C ALA A 245 1.50 -9.25 -33.16
N LEU A 246 1.96 -8.72 -32.02
CA LEU A 246 3.01 -9.33 -31.17
C LEU A 246 2.49 -10.50 -30.31
N LEU A 247 1.17 -10.61 -30.11
CA LEU A 247 0.53 -11.62 -29.24
C LEU A 247 0.24 -12.98 -29.91
N ARG A 248 0.87 -13.32 -31.06
CA ARG A 248 0.78 -14.69 -31.62
C ARG A 248 1.89 -15.57 -31.02
N PRO A 249 1.57 -16.58 -30.19
CA PRO A 249 2.60 -17.41 -29.59
C PRO A 249 2.93 -18.63 -30.47
N SER A 250 4.22 -18.93 -30.56
CA SER A 250 4.70 -20.31 -30.67
C SER A 250 5.96 -20.47 -29.83
N LEU A 251 5.77 -21.08 -28.64
CA LEU A 251 6.64 -21.98 -27.82
C LEU A 251 8.17 -21.76 -27.84
N PRO A 252 8.85 -21.81 -26.66
CA PRO A 252 9.00 -23.07 -25.90
C PRO A 252 8.82 -22.98 -24.38
N THR A 253 8.60 -24.15 -23.78
CA THR A 253 8.32 -24.43 -22.36
C THR A 253 9.59 -24.32 -21.50
N GLN A 254 9.76 -23.20 -20.77
CA GLN A 254 10.49 -23.21 -19.49
C GLN A 254 9.48 -23.27 -18.34
N SER A 255 9.81 -23.98 -17.26
CA SER A 255 9.00 -24.02 -16.05
C SER A 255 9.06 -22.66 -15.34
N LEU A 256 8.01 -21.84 -15.52
CA LEU A 256 7.84 -20.58 -14.79
C LEU A 256 7.87 -20.85 -13.28
N LYS A 257 8.73 -20.15 -12.54
CA LYS A 257 8.73 -20.20 -11.07
C LYS A 257 7.65 -19.26 -10.54
N THR A 258 6.71 -19.77 -9.76
CA THR A 258 5.62 -18.99 -9.20
C THR A 258 5.07 -19.61 -7.93
N ASN A 259 4.65 -18.77 -6.98
CA ASN A 259 3.89 -19.18 -5.79
C ASN A 259 2.39 -18.96 -5.95
N THR A 260 1.92 -18.48 -7.11
CA THR A 260 0.48 -18.23 -7.30
C THR A 260 -0.23 -19.49 -7.74
N SER A 261 -1.22 -19.92 -6.95
CA SER A 261 -2.20 -20.94 -7.33
C SER A 261 -3.47 -20.34 -7.94
N LEU A 262 -3.54 -19.00 -8.06
CA LEU A 262 -4.72 -18.30 -8.58
C LEU A 262 -4.92 -18.63 -10.06
N PRO A 263 -6.04 -19.25 -10.45
CA PRO A 263 -6.29 -19.61 -11.84
C PRO A 263 -6.58 -18.36 -12.68
N ARG A 264 -6.17 -18.37 -13.95
CA ARG A 264 -6.54 -17.30 -14.90
C ARG A 264 -8.06 -17.20 -15.00
N ASN A 265 -8.58 -15.99 -14.87
CA ASN A 265 -9.99 -15.72 -15.08
C ASN A 265 -10.35 -15.79 -16.57
N SER A 266 -10.94 -16.91 -17.00
CA SER A 266 -11.38 -17.12 -18.39
C SER A 266 -12.47 -16.15 -18.87
N ARG A 267 -13.14 -15.46 -17.93
CA ARG A 267 -14.20 -14.48 -18.21
C ARG A 267 -13.71 -13.04 -18.16
N PHE A 268 -12.43 -12.79 -17.91
CA PHE A 268 -11.84 -11.44 -17.93
C PHE A 268 -12.23 -10.70 -19.23
N SER A 269 -12.69 -9.46 -19.10
CA SER A 269 -13.23 -8.67 -20.22
C SER A 269 -12.97 -7.18 -20.01
N GLY A 270 -12.64 -6.47 -21.09
CA GLY A 270 -12.33 -5.04 -21.07
C GLY A 270 -10.90 -4.73 -20.64
N HIS A 271 -10.61 -3.44 -20.44
CA HIS A 271 -9.31 -2.93 -19.97
C HIS A 271 -8.12 -3.22 -20.87
N GLU A 272 -8.34 -3.52 -22.16
CA GLU A 272 -7.26 -3.76 -23.12
C GLU A 272 -6.33 -2.54 -23.28
N ASP A 273 -6.91 -1.33 -23.23
CA ASP A 273 -6.19 -0.06 -23.18
C ASP A 273 -5.29 0.05 -21.94
N THR A 274 -5.83 -0.38 -20.79
CA THR A 274 -5.17 -0.31 -19.49
C THR A 274 -4.06 -1.36 -19.38
N LEU A 275 -4.28 -2.57 -19.91
CA LEU A 275 -3.26 -3.62 -20.00
C LEU A 275 -2.11 -3.19 -20.90
N ALA A 276 -2.40 -2.55 -22.04
CA ALA A 276 -1.38 -2.01 -22.93
C ALA A 276 -0.56 -0.90 -22.24
N LEU A 277 -1.22 0.01 -21.51
CA LEU A 277 -0.54 1.05 -20.74
C LEU A 277 0.33 0.45 -19.62
N LEU A 278 -0.22 -0.49 -18.84
CA LEU A 278 0.52 -1.20 -17.80
C LEU A 278 1.74 -1.92 -18.38
N HIS A 279 1.59 -2.56 -19.54
CA HIS A 279 2.71 -3.16 -20.25
C HIS A 279 3.75 -2.13 -20.67
N SER A 280 3.35 -0.97 -21.19
CA SER A 280 4.32 0.08 -21.57
C SER A 280 5.16 0.60 -20.40
N PHE A 281 4.62 0.57 -19.18
CA PHE A 281 5.36 0.95 -17.96
C PHE A 281 6.25 -0.16 -17.40
N LEU A 282 5.97 -1.42 -17.73
CA LEU A 282 6.64 -2.59 -17.15
C LEU A 282 7.51 -3.35 -18.15
N ALA A 283 7.36 -3.09 -19.45
CA ALA A 283 8.12 -3.72 -20.50
C ALA A 283 9.60 -3.29 -20.41
N PRO A 284 10.54 -4.23 -20.50
CA PRO A 284 11.95 -3.90 -20.53
C PRO A 284 12.30 -3.19 -21.85
N SER A 285 12.76 -1.95 -21.79
CA SER A 285 13.27 -1.20 -22.95
C SER A 285 14.67 -1.70 -23.31
N PHE A 286 14.80 -2.39 -24.44
CA PHE A 286 16.10 -2.70 -25.05
C PHE A 286 16.26 -1.83 -26.30
N GLU A 287 16.56 -0.56 -26.11
CA GLU A 287 17.04 0.24 -27.23
C GLU A 287 18.48 -0.18 -27.50
N GLY A 288 18.67 -0.78 -28.68
CA GLY A 288 19.90 -1.37 -29.14
C GLY A 288 20.96 -0.32 -29.41
N GLU A 289 21.61 0.16 -28.35
CA GLU A 289 22.89 0.85 -28.40
C GLU A 289 23.66 0.56 -27.11
N SER A 290 24.98 0.45 -27.27
CA SER A 290 25.93 -0.27 -26.42
C SER A 290 26.15 0.24 -24.97
N ASN A 291 25.16 0.82 -24.29
CA ASN A 291 25.29 1.24 -22.88
C ASN A 291 23.98 1.48 -22.09
N SER A 292 22.82 0.96 -22.51
CA SER A 292 21.56 1.17 -21.80
C SER A 292 21.48 0.40 -20.46
N LYS A 293 21.41 1.15 -19.35
CA LYS A 293 21.16 0.59 -18.00
C LYS A 293 19.73 0.07 -17.93
N TRP A 294 19.56 -1.21 -17.56
CA TRP A 294 18.25 -1.77 -17.22
C TRP A 294 17.60 -0.90 -16.14
N THR A 295 16.38 -0.42 -16.41
CA THR A 295 15.64 0.46 -15.50
C THR A 295 14.63 -0.38 -14.72
N PHE A 296 14.63 -0.21 -13.39
CA PHE A 296 13.65 -0.85 -12.52
C PHE A 296 12.26 -0.27 -12.78
N CYS A 297 11.30 -1.13 -13.13
CA CYS A 297 9.95 -0.69 -13.51
C CYS A 297 8.94 -1.04 -12.41
N SER A 298 8.15 -0.06 -11.97
CA SER A 298 7.08 -0.29 -11.00
C SER A 298 5.86 0.54 -11.32
N CYS A 299 4.68 -0.06 -11.14
CA CYS A 299 3.40 0.59 -11.40
C CYS A 299 2.38 0.30 -10.31
N LEU A 300 1.77 1.34 -9.75
CA LEU A 300 0.60 1.25 -8.90
C LEU A 300 -0.68 1.20 -9.74
N VAL A 301 -1.53 0.20 -9.52
CA VAL A 301 -2.91 0.16 -9.99
C VAL A 301 -3.83 0.44 -8.81
N HIS A 302 -4.51 1.59 -8.82
CA HIS A 302 -5.40 1.99 -7.73
C HIS A 302 -6.80 2.38 -8.21
N ALA A 303 -7.80 2.14 -7.36
CA ALA A 303 -9.22 2.38 -7.60
C ALA A 303 -10.03 2.00 -6.35
N ILE A 304 -11.32 2.34 -6.34
CA ILE A 304 -12.29 1.85 -5.35
C ILE A 304 -12.31 0.29 -5.35
N GLY A 305 -12.68 -0.33 -4.23
CA GLY A 305 -12.88 -1.79 -4.15
C GLY A 305 -13.83 -2.31 -5.24
N GLY A 306 -13.66 -3.56 -5.70
CA GLY A 306 -14.57 -4.18 -6.68
C GLY A 306 -14.46 -3.73 -8.14
N THR A 307 -13.52 -2.83 -8.48
CA THR A 307 -13.29 -2.41 -9.87
C THR A 307 -12.49 -3.43 -10.71
N GLY A 308 -11.77 -4.37 -10.07
CA GLY A 308 -11.02 -5.43 -10.78
C GLY A 308 -9.51 -5.24 -10.85
N LYS A 309 -8.89 -4.52 -9.89
CA LYS A 309 -7.44 -4.29 -9.84
C LYS A 309 -6.62 -5.59 -9.80
N THR A 310 -6.98 -6.48 -8.88
CA THR A 310 -6.38 -7.81 -8.74
C THR A 310 -6.54 -8.63 -10.03
N GLU A 311 -7.73 -8.60 -10.64
CA GLU A 311 -8.00 -9.30 -11.91
C GLU A 311 -7.16 -8.73 -13.07
N LEU A 312 -6.95 -7.41 -13.13
CA LEU A 312 -6.06 -6.79 -14.13
C LEU A 312 -4.61 -7.24 -13.96
N ALA A 313 -4.10 -7.26 -12.72
CA ALA A 313 -2.75 -7.71 -12.41
C ALA A 313 -2.56 -9.21 -12.73
N LEU A 314 -3.57 -10.03 -12.42
CA LEU A 314 -3.58 -11.46 -12.74
C LEU A 314 -3.60 -11.70 -14.24
N GLU A 315 -4.47 -11.00 -14.98
CA GLU A 315 -4.52 -11.12 -16.45
C GLU A 315 -3.21 -10.65 -17.09
N TYR A 316 -2.59 -9.58 -16.58
CA TYR A 316 -1.25 -9.15 -17.01
C TYR A 316 -0.21 -10.27 -16.82
N ALA A 317 -0.15 -10.85 -15.62
CA ALA A 317 0.79 -11.93 -15.30
C ALA A 317 0.62 -13.14 -16.23
N TYR A 318 -0.62 -13.52 -16.54
CA TYR A 318 -0.89 -14.62 -17.47
C TYR A 318 -0.58 -14.29 -18.92
N ARG A 319 -0.96 -13.09 -19.39
CA ARG A 319 -0.81 -12.68 -20.79
C ARG A 319 0.64 -12.43 -21.17
N PHE A 320 1.43 -11.88 -20.25
CA PHE A 320 2.84 -11.56 -20.47
C PHE A 320 3.78 -12.56 -19.79
N ARG A 321 3.30 -13.75 -19.40
CA ARG A 321 4.08 -14.74 -18.65
C ARG A 321 5.45 -15.06 -19.27
N GLU A 322 5.53 -15.03 -20.59
CA GLU A 322 6.73 -15.40 -21.35
C GLU A 322 7.85 -14.35 -21.27
N HIS A 323 7.55 -13.15 -20.76
CA HIS A 323 8.55 -12.09 -20.54
C HIS A 323 9.29 -12.25 -19.20
N TYR A 324 8.81 -13.16 -18.34
CA TYR A 324 9.28 -13.32 -16.99
C TYR A 324 9.74 -14.76 -16.72
N THR A 325 10.85 -14.92 -16.01
CA THR A 325 11.29 -16.23 -15.49
C THR A 325 10.60 -16.60 -14.20
N CYS A 326 10.25 -15.58 -13.41
CA CYS A 326 9.63 -15.71 -12.12
C CYS A 326 8.47 -14.71 -12.03
N ILE A 327 7.29 -15.19 -11.63
CA ILE A 327 6.15 -14.34 -11.30
C ILE A 327 5.73 -14.69 -9.88
N PHE A 328 5.85 -13.74 -8.95
CA PHE A 328 5.49 -13.97 -7.57
C PHE A 328 4.35 -13.07 -7.13
N TRP A 329 3.37 -13.68 -6.47
CA TRP A 329 2.17 -13.01 -5.95
C TRP A 329 2.31 -12.84 -4.44
N LEU A 330 2.28 -11.60 -3.97
CA LEU A 330 2.58 -11.21 -2.60
C LEU A 330 1.35 -10.57 -1.95
N ARG A 331 0.83 -11.22 -0.92
CA ARG A 331 -0.35 -10.79 -0.16
C ARG A 331 0.04 -9.64 0.78
N SER A 332 -0.27 -8.40 0.40
CA SER A 332 0.29 -7.20 1.04
C SER A 332 -0.66 -6.50 2.02
N GLN A 333 -1.71 -7.19 2.48
CA GLN A 333 -2.73 -6.66 3.37
C GLN A 333 -2.18 -6.38 4.78
N THR A 334 -1.40 -7.32 5.31
CA THR A 334 -0.74 -7.23 6.62
C THR A 334 0.72 -7.64 6.48
N ARG A 335 1.54 -7.25 7.46
CA ARG A 335 2.97 -7.62 7.50
C ARG A 335 3.16 -9.14 7.56
N ALA A 336 2.35 -9.85 8.34
CA ALA A 336 2.42 -11.31 8.49
C ALA A 336 2.11 -12.03 7.17
N LEU A 337 1.01 -11.67 6.51
CA LEU A 337 0.63 -12.24 5.20
C LEU A 337 1.67 -11.96 4.11
N LEU A 338 2.26 -10.76 4.15
CA LEU A 338 3.30 -10.39 3.20
C LEU A 338 4.56 -11.21 3.43
N GLN A 339 5.00 -11.36 4.68
CA GLN A 339 6.15 -12.19 5.02
C GLN A 339 5.95 -13.64 4.58
N GLU A 340 4.80 -14.22 4.91
CA GLU A 340 4.47 -15.61 4.56
C GLU A 340 4.46 -15.81 3.04
N SER A 341 3.73 -14.98 2.30
CA SER A 341 3.65 -15.10 0.83
C SER A 341 4.97 -14.80 0.13
N PHE A 342 5.79 -13.90 0.70
CA PHE A 342 7.14 -13.64 0.22
C PHE A 342 8.06 -14.84 0.43
N ILE A 343 8.02 -15.47 1.60
CA ILE A 343 8.76 -16.69 1.89
C ILE A 343 8.36 -17.83 0.95
N GLN A 344 7.06 -18.00 0.72
CA GLN A 344 6.53 -18.97 -0.24
C GLN A 344 7.07 -18.69 -1.65
N ALA A 345 7.06 -17.43 -2.09
CA ALA A 345 7.64 -17.01 -3.36
C ALA A 345 9.11 -17.39 -3.51
N ILE A 346 9.94 -17.05 -2.52
CA ILE A 346 11.37 -17.31 -2.60
C ILE A 346 11.73 -18.78 -2.36
N SER A 347 10.83 -19.59 -1.81
CA SER A 347 11.02 -21.04 -1.65
C SER A 347 11.04 -21.80 -2.99
N GLU A 348 10.46 -21.20 -4.04
CA GLU A 348 10.56 -21.69 -5.42
C GLU A 348 11.92 -21.37 -6.06
N LEU A 349 12.71 -20.49 -5.44
CA LEU A 349 14.04 -20.09 -5.90
C LEU A 349 15.12 -21.02 -5.35
N ASP A 350 16.19 -21.23 -6.13
CA ASP A 350 17.33 -22.06 -5.73
C ASP A 350 18.28 -21.26 -4.80
N ILE A 351 17.76 -20.80 -3.66
CA ILE A 351 18.51 -20.08 -2.64
C ILE A 351 19.11 -21.12 -1.67
N PRO A 352 20.44 -21.25 -1.59
CA PRO A 352 21.08 -22.22 -0.69
C PRO A 352 20.67 -22.00 0.76
N ASN A 353 20.37 -23.11 1.46
CA ASN A 353 20.03 -23.17 2.89
C ASN A 353 18.76 -22.40 3.29
N LEU A 354 17.92 -21.94 2.35
CA LEU A 354 16.76 -21.09 2.65
C LEU A 354 15.83 -21.70 3.71
N LYS A 355 15.53 -22.99 3.64
CA LYS A 355 14.63 -23.67 4.59
C LYS A 355 15.21 -23.85 6.00
N ASP A 356 16.54 -23.79 6.13
CA ASP A 356 17.25 -23.92 7.41
C ASP A 356 17.39 -22.57 8.13
N GLU A 357 17.11 -21.48 7.41
CA GLU A 357 17.08 -20.10 7.90
C GLU A 357 15.67 -19.77 8.40
N PRO A 358 15.48 -18.79 9.27
CA PRO A 358 14.15 -18.34 9.72
C PRO A 358 13.45 -17.38 8.75
N PRO A 359 12.20 -17.00 9.05
CA PRO A 359 11.42 -16.09 8.21
C PRO A 359 12.09 -14.76 7.80
N SER A 360 12.69 -14.03 8.73
CA SER A 360 13.27 -12.71 8.45
C SER A 360 14.57 -12.78 7.63
N ARG A 361 15.43 -13.77 7.91
CA ARG A 361 16.64 -14.01 7.11
C ARG A 361 16.30 -14.58 5.75
N GLN A 362 15.29 -15.44 5.66
CA GLN A 362 14.73 -15.87 4.38
C GLN A 362 14.30 -14.65 3.54
N VAL A 363 13.54 -13.71 4.12
CA VAL A 363 13.16 -12.45 3.43
C VAL A 363 14.40 -11.67 2.98
N GLU A 364 15.39 -11.47 3.85
CA GLU A 364 16.62 -10.76 3.49
C GLU A 364 17.39 -11.45 2.34
N LEU A 365 17.53 -12.78 2.39
CA LEU A 365 18.17 -13.58 1.35
C LEU A 365 17.39 -13.50 0.03
N GLY A 366 16.06 -13.53 0.09
CA GLY A 366 15.17 -13.32 -1.04
C GLY A 366 15.36 -11.94 -1.67
N LEU A 367 15.33 -10.88 -0.87
CA LEU A 367 15.61 -9.51 -1.34
C LEU A 367 17.01 -9.40 -1.94
N LYS A 368 18.02 -10.01 -1.32
CA LYS A 368 19.38 -10.08 -1.86
C LYS A 368 19.43 -10.83 -3.19
N TRP A 369 18.65 -11.89 -3.34
CA TRP A 369 18.53 -12.62 -4.60
C TRP A 369 17.96 -11.72 -5.70
N PHE A 370 16.84 -11.03 -5.45
CA PHE A 370 16.23 -10.08 -6.40
C PHE A 370 17.14 -8.89 -6.76
N ARG A 371 18.05 -8.51 -5.85
CA ARG A 371 19.10 -7.50 -6.07
C ARG A 371 20.25 -8.03 -6.95
N SER A 372 20.63 -9.28 -6.76
CA SER A 372 21.81 -9.86 -7.41
C SER A 372 21.56 -10.15 -8.91
N THR A 373 22.55 -9.92 -9.76
CA THR A 373 22.55 -10.31 -11.18
C THR A 373 22.61 -11.84 -11.39
N GLY A 374 22.19 -12.65 -10.40
CA GLY A 374 22.32 -14.11 -10.34
C GLY A 374 21.67 -14.84 -11.51
N ILE A 375 20.66 -14.22 -12.12
CA ILE A 375 20.04 -14.67 -13.37
C ILE A 375 21.06 -14.73 -14.54
N ILE A 376 22.01 -13.79 -14.62
CA ILE A 376 22.95 -13.68 -15.74
C ILE A 376 24.15 -14.63 -15.56
N LYS A 377 24.53 -14.95 -14.32
CA LYS A 377 25.76 -15.74 -14.04
C LYS A 377 25.55 -17.26 -14.11
N HIS A 378 24.36 -17.76 -13.74
CA HIS A 378 24.05 -19.20 -13.81
C HIS A 378 23.71 -19.69 -15.23
N LEU A 379 23.08 -18.85 -16.05
CA LEU A 379 22.64 -19.25 -17.40
C LEU A 379 23.72 -19.13 -18.48
N LYS A 380 24.79 -18.37 -18.24
CA LYS A 380 25.99 -18.35 -19.12
C LYS A 380 26.70 -19.70 -19.22
N LEU A 381 26.50 -20.61 -18.26
CA LEU A 381 27.18 -21.92 -18.23
C LEU A 381 26.44 -23.03 -18.98
N GLN A 382 25.16 -22.86 -19.32
CA GLN A 382 24.36 -23.90 -20.00
C GLN A 382 24.15 -23.70 -21.50
N ILE A 383 24.46 -22.52 -22.07
CA ILE A 383 24.27 -22.26 -23.50
C ILE A 383 25.63 -22.01 -24.18
N ARG A 384 26.28 -23.09 -24.63
CA ARG A 384 27.50 -23.05 -25.46
C ARG A 384 27.14 -22.96 -26.96
N SER A 385 26.36 -21.97 -27.38
CA SER A 385 26.12 -21.73 -28.81
C SER A 385 26.41 -20.28 -29.20
N PRO A 386 27.32 -20.00 -30.16
CA PRO A 386 27.72 -18.63 -30.52
C PRO A 386 26.71 -17.87 -31.40
N THR A 387 25.57 -18.46 -31.72
CA THR A 387 24.61 -17.89 -32.68
C THR A 387 23.20 -17.91 -32.13
N ASN A 388 22.86 -16.94 -31.28
CA ASN A 388 21.56 -16.27 -31.23
C ASN A 388 21.53 -15.23 -30.09
N GLU A 389 21.39 -13.97 -30.49
CA GLU A 389 21.13 -12.80 -29.66
C GLU A 389 19.69 -12.83 -29.08
N ARG A 390 19.42 -13.70 -28.11
CA ARG A 390 18.16 -13.65 -27.34
C ARG A 390 18.46 -13.68 -25.84
N PHE A 391 19.01 -12.57 -25.34
CA PHE A 391 19.12 -12.28 -23.90
C PHE A 391 17.80 -11.78 -23.26
N ILE A 392 16.68 -11.81 -23.99
CA ILE A 392 15.48 -10.98 -23.73
C ILE A 392 14.52 -11.58 -22.65
N GLY A 393 14.70 -12.82 -22.21
CA GLY A 393 13.66 -13.53 -21.44
C GLY A 393 13.81 -13.60 -19.92
N LEU A 394 14.70 -12.84 -19.26
CA LEU A 394 15.11 -13.16 -17.88
C LEU A 394 14.87 -12.03 -16.86
N THR A 395 13.62 -11.61 -16.69
CA THR A 395 13.22 -10.67 -15.62
C THR A 395 12.26 -11.34 -14.63
N TRP A 396 12.18 -10.82 -13.41
CA TRP A 396 11.17 -11.23 -12.44
C TRP A 396 10.02 -10.22 -12.39
N LEU A 397 8.81 -10.68 -12.06
CA LEU A 397 7.64 -9.85 -11.76
C LEU A 397 7.20 -10.11 -10.32
N LEU A 398 7.11 -9.06 -9.51
CA LEU A 398 6.46 -9.12 -8.19
C LEU A 398 5.12 -8.40 -8.24
N VAL A 399 4.06 -9.06 -7.80
CA VAL A 399 2.72 -8.47 -7.67
C VAL A 399 2.40 -8.32 -6.19
N TYR A 400 2.45 -7.10 -5.67
CA TYR A 400 2.00 -6.76 -4.32
C TYR A 400 0.51 -6.47 -4.36
N ASP A 401 -0.30 -7.47 -4.02
CA ASP A 401 -1.75 -7.36 -4.09
C ASP A 401 -2.31 -6.84 -2.76
N ASN A 402 -3.17 -5.82 -2.84
CA ASN A 402 -3.85 -5.16 -1.72
C ASN A 402 -2.91 -4.52 -0.69
N ALA A 403 -1.87 -3.83 -1.16
CA ALA A 403 -0.97 -3.08 -0.30
C ALA A 403 -1.66 -1.81 0.20
N GLU A 404 -1.86 -1.66 1.51
CA GLU A 404 -2.49 -0.46 2.10
C GLU A 404 -1.52 0.35 2.99
N ASP A 405 -0.44 -0.27 3.48
CA ASP A 405 0.59 0.36 4.32
C ASP A 405 1.95 0.43 3.59
N ILE A 406 2.40 1.67 3.35
CA ILE A 406 3.67 1.97 2.70
C ILE A 406 4.89 1.53 3.52
N ASN A 407 4.82 1.56 4.86
CA ASN A 407 5.94 1.22 5.74
C ASN A 407 6.20 -0.28 5.73
N VAL A 408 5.14 -1.07 5.80
CA VAL A 408 5.22 -2.52 5.63
C VAL A 408 5.76 -2.85 4.24
N LEU A 409 5.26 -2.20 3.19
CA LEU A 409 5.71 -2.46 1.82
C LEU A 409 7.22 -2.18 1.62
N ARG A 410 7.77 -1.16 2.30
CA ARG A 410 9.21 -0.84 2.25
C ARG A 410 10.11 -1.96 2.79
N GLU A 411 9.67 -2.70 3.80
CA GLU A 411 10.45 -3.79 4.40
C GLU A 411 10.70 -4.94 3.39
N PHE A 412 9.79 -5.13 2.43
CA PHE A 412 9.83 -6.20 1.43
C PHE A 412 10.17 -5.70 0.03
N TRP A 413 10.47 -4.41 -0.15
CA TRP A 413 10.72 -3.84 -1.47
C TRP A 413 12.12 -4.20 -1.99
N PRO A 414 12.26 -4.87 -3.16
CA PRO A 414 13.57 -5.23 -3.69
C PRO A 414 14.28 -4.01 -4.28
N ALA A 415 15.59 -3.92 -4.07
CA ALA A 415 16.45 -2.91 -4.69
C ALA A 415 17.14 -3.48 -5.96
N GLY A 416 16.34 -3.86 -6.97
CA GLY A 416 16.86 -4.51 -8.19
C GLY A 416 16.91 -3.57 -9.40
N PHE A 417 17.61 -3.98 -10.46
CA PHE A 417 17.62 -3.29 -11.76
C PHE A 417 16.97 -4.10 -12.90
N HIS A 418 16.54 -5.34 -12.64
CA HIS A 418 16.15 -6.32 -13.68
C HIS A 418 14.78 -6.98 -13.43
N GLY A 419 13.80 -6.20 -12.99
CA GLY A 419 12.46 -6.71 -12.69
C GLY A 419 11.37 -5.67 -12.73
N ALA A 420 10.13 -6.15 -12.71
CA ALA A 420 8.92 -5.37 -12.75
C ALA A 420 8.12 -5.55 -11.44
N ILE A 421 7.47 -4.49 -10.99
CA ILE A 421 6.57 -4.53 -9.84
C ILE A 421 5.19 -4.00 -10.20
N ILE A 422 4.16 -4.76 -9.89
CA ILE A 422 2.77 -4.29 -9.87
C ILE A 422 2.34 -4.17 -8.41
N VAL A 423 1.79 -3.02 -8.03
CA VAL A 423 1.14 -2.83 -6.73
C VAL A 423 -0.34 -2.63 -6.98
N THR A 424 -1.23 -3.38 -6.32
CA THR A 424 -2.66 -3.09 -6.31
C THR A 424 -3.05 -2.50 -4.96
N SER A 425 -3.79 -1.38 -4.95
CA SER A 425 -4.17 -0.72 -3.69
C SER A 425 -5.49 0.05 -3.82
N GLN A 426 -6.20 0.27 -2.72
CA GLN A 426 -7.23 1.32 -2.66
C GLN A 426 -6.64 2.66 -2.22
N ASN A 427 -5.51 2.64 -1.52
CA ASN A 427 -4.79 3.81 -1.05
C ASN A 427 -3.81 4.37 -2.11
N PRO A 428 -4.09 5.54 -2.71
CA PRO A 428 -3.18 6.13 -3.69
C PRO A 428 -1.83 6.57 -3.11
N SER A 429 -1.72 6.76 -1.78
CA SER A 429 -0.47 7.20 -1.14
C SER A 429 0.65 6.16 -1.26
N VAL A 430 0.32 4.88 -1.50
CA VAL A 430 1.31 3.83 -1.76
C VAL A 430 2.11 4.13 -3.04
N GLY A 431 1.57 4.96 -3.93
CA GLY A 431 2.20 5.35 -5.19
C GLY A 431 3.54 6.04 -5.04
N HIS A 432 3.88 6.57 -3.85
CA HIS A 432 5.19 7.14 -3.56
C HIS A 432 6.36 6.14 -3.66
N LEU A 433 6.09 4.83 -3.65
CA LEU A 433 7.12 3.79 -3.87
C LEU A 433 7.23 3.34 -5.33
N THR A 434 6.26 3.70 -6.18
CA THR A 434 6.19 3.24 -7.57
C THR A 434 6.58 4.35 -8.55
N ALA A 435 7.20 3.98 -9.66
CA ALA A 435 7.59 4.93 -10.71
C ALA A 435 6.37 5.48 -11.48
N ASN A 436 5.36 4.64 -11.69
CA ASN A 436 4.14 4.98 -12.43
C ASN A 436 2.89 4.66 -11.61
N SER A 437 1.76 5.30 -11.94
CA SER A 437 0.46 4.97 -11.35
C SER A 437 -0.66 5.03 -12.38
N ILE A 438 -1.65 4.14 -12.21
CA ILE A 438 -2.83 3.99 -13.05
C ILE A 438 -4.05 4.01 -12.12
N LEU A 439 -4.92 5.01 -12.32
CA LEU A 439 -6.27 5.00 -11.79
C LEU A 439 -7.13 4.08 -12.65
N LEU A 440 -7.49 2.91 -12.13
CA LEU A 440 -8.31 1.95 -12.88
C LEU A 440 -9.75 2.45 -13.03
N ARG A 441 -10.16 2.72 -14.27
CA ARG A 441 -11.52 3.08 -14.64
C ARG A 441 -12.51 1.92 -14.44
N THR A 442 -13.80 2.21 -14.44
CA THR A 442 -14.85 1.18 -14.59
C THR A 442 -14.91 0.65 -16.04
N LEU A 443 -15.62 -0.46 -16.23
CA LEU A 443 -15.85 -1.02 -17.56
C LEU A 443 -16.74 -0.09 -18.39
N ARG A 444 -16.40 0.10 -19.67
CA ARG A 444 -17.29 0.75 -20.63
C ARG A 444 -18.56 -0.11 -20.79
N PRO A 445 -19.71 0.48 -21.15
CA PRO A 445 -20.95 -0.28 -21.33
C PRO A 445 -20.78 -1.53 -22.21
N SER A 446 -20.07 -1.41 -23.34
CA SER A 446 -19.76 -2.51 -24.25
C SER A 446 -18.83 -3.59 -23.66
N GLU A 447 -17.84 -3.19 -22.85
CA GLU A 447 -16.95 -4.13 -22.15
C GLU A 447 -17.73 -4.92 -21.09
N GLY A 448 -18.60 -4.25 -20.33
CA GLY A 448 -19.48 -4.90 -19.36
C GLY A 448 -20.55 -5.77 -20.03
N ALA A 449 -21.07 -5.39 -21.19
CA ALA A 449 -21.96 -6.23 -21.99
C ALA A 449 -21.28 -7.54 -22.39
N THR A 450 -20.02 -7.46 -22.82
CA THR A 450 -19.19 -8.63 -23.16
C THR A 450 -19.03 -9.54 -21.93
N LEU A 451 -18.76 -8.96 -20.76
CA LEU A 451 -18.67 -9.71 -19.50
C LEU A 451 -19.99 -10.44 -19.18
N ILE A 452 -21.12 -9.74 -19.25
CA ILE A 452 -22.47 -10.32 -19.02
C ILE A 452 -22.71 -11.51 -19.96
N GLN A 453 -22.41 -11.34 -21.24
CA GLN A 453 -22.60 -12.38 -22.25
C GLN A 453 -21.73 -13.62 -21.99
N LYS A 454 -20.45 -13.44 -21.60
CA LYS A 454 -19.57 -14.55 -21.22
C LYS A 454 -20.10 -15.35 -20.03
N TYR A 455 -20.75 -14.68 -19.07
CA TYR A 455 -21.35 -15.35 -17.90
C TYR A 455 -22.67 -16.06 -18.23
N LEU A 456 -23.52 -15.48 -19.08
CA LEU A 456 -24.82 -16.07 -19.43
C LEU A 456 -24.72 -17.18 -20.48
N ASN A 457 -23.71 -17.13 -21.35
CA ASN A 457 -23.53 -18.06 -22.47
C ASN A 457 -24.76 -18.20 -23.38
N ARG A 458 -25.51 -17.10 -23.59
CA ARG A 458 -26.75 -17.03 -24.39
C ARG A 458 -26.56 -16.48 -25.82
N GLY A 459 -25.32 -16.29 -26.25
CA GLY A 459 -25.00 -15.65 -27.54
C GLY A 459 -25.20 -14.13 -27.52
N LEU A 460 -25.21 -13.51 -28.71
CA LEU A 460 -25.26 -12.04 -28.90
C LEU A 460 -26.68 -11.46 -29.03
N SER A 461 -27.73 -12.29 -28.91
CA SER A 461 -29.12 -11.88 -29.13
C SER A 461 -29.60 -10.78 -28.17
N GLU A 462 -29.07 -10.75 -26.95
CA GLU A 462 -29.42 -9.76 -25.92
C GLU A 462 -28.33 -8.68 -25.75
N ALA A 463 -27.47 -8.47 -26.75
CA ALA A 463 -26.29 -7.61 -26.61
C ALA A 463 -26.63 -6.15 -26.22
N ALA A 464 -27.64 -5.56 -26.85
CA ALA A 464 -28.09 -4.21 -26.52
C ALA A 464 -28.64 -4.11 -25.09
N SER A 465 -29.39 -5.13 -24.65
CA SER A 465 -29.91 -5.21 -23.28
C SER A 465 -28.80 -5.41 -22.25
N ALA A 466 -27.75 -6.16 -22.59
CA ALA A 466 -26.56 -6.34 -21.76
C ALA A 466 -25.75 -5.03 -21.62
N GLU A 467 -25.65 -4.25 -22.70
CA GLU A 467 -25.01 -2.93 -22.66
C GLU A 467 -25.78 -1.94 -21.80
N GLU A 468 -27.11 -1.94 -21.92
CA GLU A 468 -27.99 -1.14 -21.08
C GLU A 468 -27.89 -1.53 -19.59
N LEU A 469 -27.88 -2.83 -19.30
CA LEU A 469 -27.67 -3.34 -17.94
C LEU A 469 -26.31 -2.91 -17.37
N SER A 470 -25.24 -3.03 -18.16
CA SER A 470 -23.89 -2.58 -17.80
C SER A 470 -23.86 -1.08 -17.46
N ARG A 471 -24.55 -0.26 -18.27
CA ARG A 471 -24.70 1.19 -18.05
C ARG A 471 -25.44 1.50 -16.75
N ILE A 472 -26.53 0.81 -16.45
CA ILE A 472 -27.30 0.99 -15.21
C ILE A 472 -26.48 0.57 -13.98
N LEU A 473 -25.66 -0.47 -14.10
CA LEU A 473 -24.75 -0.92 -13.05
C LEU A 473 -23.47 -0.07 -12.92
N GLY A 474 -23.37 1.03 -13.67
CA GLY A 474 -22.24 1.97 -13.63
C GLY A 474 -20.91 1.42 -14.14
N GLY A 475 -20.93 0.31 -14.89
CA GLY A 475 -19.70 -0.35 -15.36
C GLY A 475 -18.87 -1.02 -14.27
N HIS A 476 -19.40 -1.16 -13.05
CA HIS A 476 -18.67 -1.78 -11.95
C HIS A 476 -18.61 -3.30 -12.12
N ALA A 477 -17.40 -3.84 -12.34
CA ALA A 477 -17.19 -5.27 -12.62
C ALA A 477 -17.86 -6.18 -11.57
N LEU A 478 -17.70 -5.89 -10.27
CA LEU A 478 -18.33 -6.66 -9.20
C LEU A 478 -19.87 -6.64 -9.26
N ALA A 479 -20.46 -5.46 -9.46
CA ALA A 479 -21.91 -5.30 -9.56
C ALA A 479 -22.46 -6.09 -10.75
N ILE A 480 -21.78 -6.01 -11.89
CA ILE A 480 -22.09 -6.76 -13.11
C ILE A 480 -22.05 -8.26 -12.85
N VAL A 481 -20.97 -8.79 -12.27
CA VAL A 481 -20.80 -10.23 -12.05
C VAL A 481 -21.86 -10.79 -11.10
N HIS A 482 -22.13 -10.12 -9.97
CA HIS A 482 -23.11 -10.58 -8.99
C HIS A 482 -24.53 -10.48 -9.54
N PHE A 483 -24.87 -9.39 -10.23
CA PHE A 483 -26.19 -9.24 -10.84
C PHE A 483 -26.40 -10.25 -11.97
N THR A 484 -25.37 -10.52 -12.78
CA THR A 484 -25.44 -11.53 -13.84
C THR A 484 -25.66 -12.94 -13.28
N GLY A 485 -25.10 -13.25 -12.10
CA GLY A 485 -25.42 -14.48 -11.37
C GLY A 485 -26.91 -14.61 -11.06
N HIS A 486 -27.56 -13.51 -10.62
CA HIS A 486 -29.01 -13.47 -10.42
C HIS A 486 -29.79 -13.64 -11.75
N VAL A 487 -29.36 -12.95 -12.82
CA VAL A 487 -29.97 -13.07 -14.16
C VAL A 487 -29.93 -14.51 -14.66
N SER A 488 -28.78 -15.17 -14.55
CA SER A 488 -28.57 -16.55 -14.98
C SER A 488 -29.63 -17.49 -14.38
N ARG A 489 -29.88 -17.39 -13.07
CA ARG A 489 -30.81 -18.26 -12.34
C ARG A 489 -32.28 -17.91 -12.54
N SER A 490 -32.60 -16.65 -12.81
CA SER A 490 -33.99 -16.22 -13.05
C SER A 490 -34.57 -16.73 -14.37
N GLN A 491 -33.72 -17.16 -15.32
CA GLN A 491 -34.07 -17.55 -16.69
C GLN A 491 -34.86 -16.50 -17.49
N CYS A 492 -35.03 -15.28 -16.98
CA CYS A 492 -35.71 -14.20 -17.70
C CYS A 492 -34.76 -13.54 -18.73
N LEU A 493 -35.34 -12.76 -19.64
CA LEU A 493 -34.57 -11.92 -20.56
C LEU A 493 -33.88 -10.79 -19.77
N ILE A 494 -32.68 -10.37 -20.21
CA ILE A 494 -31.91 -9.29 -19.60
C ILE A 494 -32.77 -8.02 -19.54
N GLU A 495 -33.54 -7.73 -20.60
CA GLU A 495 -34.39 -6.54 -20.66
C GLU A 495 -35.44 -6.50 -19.54
N GLU A 496 -36.12 -7.63 -19.27
CA GLU A 496 -37.19 -7.72 -18.29
C GLU A 496 -36.68 -7.50 -16.87
N ILE A 497 -35.55 -8.14 -16.56
CA ILE A 497 -34.89 -8.01 -15.25
C ILE A 497 -34.33 -6.60 -15.08
N THR A 498 -33.74 -6.04 -16.13
CA THR A 498 -33.18 -4.68 -16.12
C THR A 498 -34.27 -3.65 -15.81
N LYS A 499 -35.45 -3.74 -16.45
CA LYS A 499 -36.60 -2.89 -16.13
C LYS A 499 -37.04 -3.04 -14.67
N GLY A 500 -37.07 -4.26 -14.15
CA GLY A 500 -37.38 -4.54 -12.74
C GLY A 500 -36.36 -3.92 -11.78
N PHE A 501 -35.08 -4.01 -12.11
CA PHE A 501 -33.97 -3.46 -11.32
C PHE A 501 -33.95 -1.93 -11.33
N SER A 502 -34.12 -1.28 -12.49
CA SER A 502 -34.19 0.18 -12.59
C SER A 502 -35.33 0.75 -11.74
N LYS A 503 -36.50 0.08 -11.73
CA LYS A 503 -37.62 0.48 -10.85
C LYS A 503 -37.22 0.38 -9.37
N ARG A 504 -36.55 -0.69 -8.97
CA ARG A 504 -36.08 -0.88 -7.58
C ARG A 504 -35.05 0.16 -7.16
N LEU A 505 -34.05 0.43 -8.01
CA LEU A 505 -33.06 1.50 -7.84
C LEU A 505 -33.71 2.88 -7.67
N GLN A 506 -34.76 3.17 -8.43
CA GLN A 506 -35.49 4.46 -8.32
C GLN A 506 -36.40 4.53 -7.09
N SER A 507 -36.93 3.40 -6.63
CA SER A 507 -37.89 3.32 -5.51
C SER A 507 -37.25 3.19 -4.12
N SER A 508 -35.98 2.81 -4.02
CA SER A 508 -35.28 2.72 -2.73
C SER A 508 -35.06 4.12 -2.16
N SER A 509 -35.92 4.53 -1.22
CA SER A 509 -35.92 5.85 -0.59
C SER A 509 -35.02 5.96 0.66
N VAL A 510 -34.06 5.06 0.85
CA VAL A 510 -33.35 4.90 2.13
C VAL A 510 -32.03 5.67 2.09
N TRP A 511 -32.10 7.00 2.13
CA TRP A 511 -30.96 7.84 2.48
C TRP A 511 -30.91 8.00 4.00
N LYS A 512 -30.07 7.20 4.66
CA LYS A 512 -29.38 7.57 5.92
C LYS A 512 -27.98 7.00 5.88
N THR A 513 -27.08 7.69 5.16
CA THR A 513 -25.65 7.57 5.44
C THR A 513 -25.16 8.99 5.71
N ASP A 514 -25.21 9.39 6.98
CA ASP A 514 -24.81 10.70 7.49
C ASP A 514 -23.28 10.86 7.49
N ARG A 515 -22.63 10.65 6.34
CA ARG A 515 -21.20 10.96 6.18
C ARG A 515 -21.06 12.08 5.17
N GLU A 516 -21.05 13.31 5.69
CA GLU A 516 -21.02 14.59 4.94
C GLU A 516 -19.81 14.78 4.01
N ASN A 517 -18.83 13.85 4.01
CA ASN A 517 -17.57 13.98 3.26
C ASN A 517 -17.36 12.93 2.14
N ILE A 518 -18.40 12.22 1.68
CA ILE A 518 -18.25 11.20 0.63
C ILE A 518 -18.66 11.73 -0.75
N SER A 519 -17.82 11.50 -1.76
CA SER A 519 -18.08 11.89 -3.16
C SER A 519 -19.42 11.34 -3.67
N VAL A 520 -20.06 12.10 -4.57
CA VAL A 520 -21.32 11.69 -5.22
C VAL A 520 -21.18 10.35 -5.95
N MET A 521 -20.04 10.11 -6.61
CA MET A 521 -19.79 8.86 -7.34
C MET A 521 -19.66 7.65 -6.41
N THR A 522 -19.00 7.81 -5.25
CA THR A 522 -18.88 6.73 -4.25
C THR A 522 -20.24 6.37 -3.65
N ARG A 523 -21.14 7.34 -3.46
CA ARG A 523 -22.51 7.09 -2.98
C ARG A 523 -23.34 6.31 -4.00
N ALA A 524 -23.28 6.68 -5.28
CA ALA A 524 -23.98 5.96 -6.34
C ALA A 524 -23.49 4.51 -6.51
N TYR A 525 -22.17 4.28 -6.37
CA TYR A 525 -21.59 2.94 -6.37
C TYR A 525 -22.13 2.05 -5.23
N ALA A 526 -22.13 2.57 -4.00
CA ALA A 526 -22.61 1.84 -2.82
C ALA A 526 -24.09 1.45 -2.96
N HIS A 527 -24.92 2.39 -3.42
CA HIS A 527 -26.36 2.17 -3.65
C HIS A 527 -26.64 1.10 -4.72
N THR A 528 -25.85 1.12 -5.80
CA THR A 528 -25.95 0.12 -6.87
C THR A 528 -25.65 -1.28 -6.33
N LEU A 529 -24.55 -1.42 -5.59
CA LEU A 529 -24.16 -2.72 -5.01
C LEU A 529 -25.16 -3.23 -3.99
N GLU A 530 -25.68 -2.37 -3.11
CA GLU A 530 -26.69 -2.76 -2.14
C GLU A 530 -27.93 -3.35 -2.83
N THR A 531 -28.42 -2.69 -3.89
CA THR A 531 -29.58 -3.18 -4.65
C THR A 531 -29.27 -4.51 -5.36
N VAL A 532 -28.08 -4.64 -5.95
CA VAL A 532 -27.62 -5.90 -6.58
C VAL A 532 -27.56 -7.03 -5.57
N TRP A 533 -27.01 -6.80 -4.40
CA TRP A 533 -26.89 -7.83 -3.37
C TRP A 533 -28.23 -8.18 -2.75
N ASN A 534 -29.11 -7.22 -2.50
CA ASN A 534 -30.48 -7.49 -2.08
C ASN A 534 -31.20 -8.45 -3.05
N LEU A 535 -30.92 -8.34 -4.36
CA LEU A 535 -31.41 -9.29 -5.36
C LEU A 535 -30.67 -10.63 -5.35
N ALA A 536 -29.34 -10.62 -5.21
CA ALA A 536 -28.55 -11.84 -5.16
C ALA A 536 -28.93 -12.70 -3.94
N PHE A 537 -29.19 -12.06 -2.79
CA PHE A 537 -29.58 -12.74 -1.56
C PHE A 537 -31.02 -13.27 -1.58
N GLN A 538 -31.88 -12.74 -2.45
CA GLN A 538 -33.23 -13.28 -2.63
C GLN A 538 -33.14 -14.75 -3.05
N ARG A 539 -33.88 -15.59 -2.33
CA ARG A 539 -33.97 -17.06 -2.56
C ARG A 539 -32.66 -17.82 -2.29
N LEU A 540 -31.71 -17.27 -1.51
CA LEU A 540 -30.65 -18.10 -0.94
C LEU A 540 -31.27 -19.11 0.04
N SER A 541 -30.76 -20.34 0.07
CA SER A 541 -31.14 -21.30 1.11
C SER A 541 -30.69 -20.80 2.48
N SER A 542 -31.31 -21.31 3.55
CA SER A 542 -30.87 -21.00 4.91
C SER A 542 -29.38 -21.28 5.09
N ASP A 543 -28.90 -22.41 4.56
CA ASP A 543 -27.50 -22.80 4.65
C ASP A 543 -26.57 -21.88 3.87
N ALA A 544 -26.92 -21.53 2.63
CA ALA A 544 -26.10 -20.59 1.85
C ALA A 544 -26.00 -19.21 2.53
N ASN A 545 -27.09 -18.73 3.15
CA ASN A 545 -27.05 -17.51 3.97
C ASN A 545 -26.17 -17.68 5.21
N THR A 546 -26.34 -18.77 5.98
CA THR A 546 -25.52 -19.05 7.16
C THR A 546 -24.03 -19.09 6.81
N LEU A 547 -23.65 -19.82 5.76
CA LEU A 547 -22.26 -19.90 5.32
C LEU A 547 -21.71 -18.53 4.91
N LEU A 548 -22.51 -17.76 4.17
CA LEU A 548 -22.12 -16.42 3.73
C LEU A 548 -21.94 -15.44 4.90
N GLU A 549 -22.79 -15.54 5.92
CA GLU A 549 -22.69 -14.78 7.17
C GLU A 549 -21.46 -15.20 8.00
N TRP A 550 -21.12 -16.50 8.04
CA TRP A 550 -19.93 -17.00 8.72
C TRP A 550 -18.65 -16.51 8.05
N ILE A 551 -18.52 -16.71 6.73
CA ILE A 551 -17.32 -16.29 6.00
C ILE A 551 -17.13 -14.79 5.99
N ALA A 552 -18.14 -13.98 6.28
CA ALA A 552 -18.00 -12.53 6.40
C ALA A 552 -17.10 -12.10 7.56
N PHE A 553 -16.96 -12.94 8.60
CA PHE A 553 -16.07 -12.71 9.73
C PHE A 553 -14.63 -13.18 9.50
N LEU A 554 -14.39 -13.95 8.43
CA LEU A 554 -13.14 -14.65 8.13
C LEU A 554 -12.32 -13.92 7.05
N ASP A 555 -11.08 -14.37 6.82
CA ASP A 555 -10.21 -13.82 5.77
C ASP A 555 -10.89 -13.95 4.39
N PRO A 556 -10.95 -12.91 3.55
CA PRO A 556 -11.66 -12.96 2.28
C PRO A 556 -11.00 -13.81 1.19
N ASP A 557 -9.68 -14.03 1.26
CA ASP A 557 -8.92 -14.55 0.13
C ASP A 557 -8.71 -16.06 0.23
N GLN A 558 -8.39 -16.59 1.40
CA GLN A 558 -8.11 -18.01 1.62
C GLN A 558 -8.82 -18.52 2.87
N ILE A 559 -10.07 -18.96 2.72
CA ILE A 559 -10.82 -19.61 3.81
C ILE A 559 -10.69 -21.13 3.63
N PRO A 560 -9.91 -21.83 4.47
CA PRO A 560 -9.72 -23.26 4.32
C PRO A 560 -11.05 -24.01 4.50
N THR A 561 -11.40 -24.89 3.57
CA THR A 561 -12.69 -25.64 3.63
C THR A 561 -12.73 -26.65 4.77
N ASP A 562 -11.56 -27.12 5.22
CA ASP A 562 -11.38 -27.98 6.40
C ASP A 562 -11.69 -27.27 7.73
N LEU A 563 -11.88 -25.95 7.71
CA LEU A 563 -12.45 -25.20 8.84
C LEU A 563 -13.93 -25.55 9.07
N PHE A 564 -14.65 -25.96 8.02
CA PHE A 564 -16.08 -26.27 8.09
C PHE A 564 -16.38 -27.77 8.07
N ILE A 565 -15.50 -28.58 7.46
CA ILE A 565 -15.68 -30.02 7.28
C ILE A 565 -14.45 -30.75 7.82
N GLU A 566 -14.66 -31.78 8.63
CA GLU A 566 -13.55 -32.59 9.15
C GLU A 566 -12.89 -33.40 8.01
N PRO A 567 -11.54 -33.40 7.87
CA PRO A 567 -10.86 -34.25 6.91
C PRO A 567 -11.13 -35.73 7.22
N SER A 568 -11.50 -36.51 6.19
CA SER A 568 -11.85 -37.94 6.31
C SER A 568 -10.79 -38.79 7.01
N ASP A 569 -9.52 -38.37 6.98
CA ASP A 569 -8.39 -39.13 7.49
C ASP A 569 -8.09 -38.89 8.99
N ASN A 570 -8.75 -37.91 9.63
CA ASN A 570 -8.57 -37.56 11.04
C ASN A 570 -9.72 -38.02 11.96
N ALA A 571 -10.71 -38.75 11.42
CA ALA A 571 -11.74 -39.36 12.23
C ALA A 571 -11.11 -40.41 13.17
N GLN A 572 -10.94 -40.08 14.44
CA GLN A 572 -10.51 -41.07 15.43
C GLN A 572 -11.53 -42.21 15.48
N PRO A 573 -11.13 -43.47 15.27
CA PRO A 573 -12.05 -44.59 15.35
C PRO A 573 -12.59 -44.72 16.77
N GLY A 574 -13.89 -44.46 16.96
CA GLY A 574 -14.56 -44.60 18.25
C GLY A 574 -15.22 -43.34 18.82
N VAL A 575 -15.13 -42.19 18.15
CA VAL A 575 -15.93 -40.98 18.48
C VAL A 575 -17.10 -40.88 17.50
N PRO A 576 -18.33 -41.24 17.88
CA PRO A 576 -19.49 -41.08 17.00
C PRO A 576 -19.84 -39.60 16.86
N GLY A 577 -19.68 -39.03 15.65
CA GLY A 577 -20.30 -37.76 15.24
C GLY A 577 -19.60 -36.45 15.66
N SER A 578 -18.29 -36.32 15.42
CA SER A 578 -17.52 -35.08 15.70
C SER A 578 -17.40 -34.09 14.55
N GLY A 579 -18.02 -34.32 13.39
CA GLY A 579 -18.11 -33.30 12.34
C GLY A 579 -18.91 -32.11 12.87
N TRP A 580 -18.25 -30.98 13.13
CA TRP A 580 -18.76 -29.60 13.28
C TRP A 580 -20.28 -29.42 13.15
N GLY A 581 -21.06 -29.98 14.09
CA GLY A 581 -22.45 -30.54 13.95
C GLY A 581 -23.50 -29.86 13.07
N TYR A 582 -23.27 -28.65 12.58
CA TYR A 582 -24.03 -27.98 11.55
C TYR A 582 -23.68 -28.45 10.12
N TRP A 583 -22.41 -28.63 9.77
CA TRP A 583 -21.97 -28.93 8.39
C TRP A 583 -21.52 -30.39 8.22
N ASP A 584 -22.23 -31.13 7.39
CA ASP A 584 -21.67 -32.30 6.71
C ASP A 584 -21.16 -31.93 5.31
N ILE A 585 -20.34 -32.79 4.70
CA ILE A 585 -19.74 -32.56 3.38
C ILE A 585 -20.79 -32.26 2.30
N THR A 586 -21.95 -32.92 2.34
CA THR A 586 -23.02 -32.75 1.35
C THR A 586 -23.74 -31.42 1.53
N ARG A 587 -24.14 -31.08 2.76
CA ARG A 587 -24.78 -29.83 3.14
C ARG A 587 -23.89 -28.62 2.84
N PHE A 588 -22.61 -28.71 3.18
CA PHE A 588 -21.62 -27.67 2.86
C PHE A 588 -21.44 -27.51 1.36
N ASN A 589 -21.24 -28.61 0.62
CA ASN A 589 -21.08 -28.54 -0.84
C ASN A 589 -22.31 -27.95 -1.52
N ASN A 590 -23.53 -28.29 -1.08
CA ASN A 590 -24.77 -27.71 -1.58
C ASN A 590 -24.85 -26.20 -1.31
N ALA A 591 -24.46 -25.75 -0.11
CA ALA A 591 -24.42 -24.32 0.23
C ALA A 591 -23.40 -23.57 -0.64
N VAL A 592 -22.19 -24.13 -0.80
CA VAL A 592 -21.14 -23.58 -1.66
C VAL A 592 -21.59 -23.52 -3.12
N GLU A 593 -22.26 -24.56 -3.63
CA GLU A 593 -22.80 -24.58 -4.99
C GLU A 593 -23.79 -23.44 -5.22
N VAL A 594 -24.75 -23.27 -4.32
CA VAL A 594 -25.76 -22.18 -4.39
C VAL A 594 -25.12 -20.79 -4.36
N LEU A 595 -24.02 -20.61 -3.63
CA LEU A 595 -23.27 -19.35 -3.58
C LEU A 595 -22.43 -19.12 -4.86
N ARG A 596 -21.81 -20.19 -5.39
CA ARG A 596 -21.04 -20.16 -6.64
C ARG A 596 -21.91 -19.86 -7.85
N GLU A 597 -23.11 -20.44 -7.92
CA GLU A 597 -24.09 -20.17 -8.99
C GLU A 597 -24.47 -18.69 -9.07
N ARG A 598 -24.38 -17.95 -7.96
CA ARG A 598 -24.64 -16.51 -7.88
C ARG A 598 -23.37 -15.64 -7.91
N ASN A 599 -22.21 -16.24 -8.13
CA ASN A 599 -20.91 -15.58 -8.09
C ASN A 599 -20.61 -14.83 -6.77
N LEU A 600 -21.13 -15.33 -5.63
CA LEU A 600 -20.89 -14.72 -4.31
C LEU A 600 -19.64 -15.28 -3.63
N VAL A 601 -19.26 -16.52 -3.99
CA VAL A 601 -18.11 -17.25 -3.47
C VAL A 601 -17.43 -17.97 -4.63
N GLU A 602 -16.10 -18.02 -4.60
CA GLU A 602 -15.25 -18.85 -5.44
C GLU A 602 -14.67 -20.00 -4.59
N ARG A 603 -14.42 -21.15 -5.21
CA ARG A 603 -13.72 -22.29 -4.60
C ARG A 603 -12.59 -22.70 -5.52
N TYR A 604 -11.40 -22.89 -4.96
CA TYR A 604 -10.18 -23.21 -5.67
C TYR A 604 -9.24 -24.03 -4.77
N GLY A 605 -8.20 -24.61 -5.36
CA GLY A 605 -7.34 -25.58 -4.67
C GLY A 605 -7.86 -27.02 -4.80
N GLN A 606 -7.03 -27.97 -4.36
CA GLN A 606 -7.35 -29.40 -4.27
C GLN A 606 -6.85 -29.93 -2.93
N ASP A 607 -7.53 -30.94 -2.39
CA ASP A 607 -7.19 -31.62 -1.14
C ASP A 607 -6.92 -30.66 0.03
N ALA A 608 -5.68 -30.59 0.53
CA ALA A 608 -5.28 -29.79 1.68
C ALA A 608 -5.27 -28.27 1.41
N ASP A 609 -5.32 -27.83 0.15
CA ASP A 609 -5.34 -26.40 -0.22
C ASP A 609 -6.72 -25.92 -0.67
N ASP A 610 -7.75 -26.78 -0.56
CA ASP A 610 -9.12 -26.43 -0.95
C ASP A 610 -9.68 -25.30 -0.08
N SER A 611 -9.91 -24.16 -0.71
CA SER A 611 -10.23 -22.90 -0.06
C SER A 611 -11.38 -22.18 -0.75
N LEU A 612 -12.16 -21.44 0.06
CA LEU A 612 -13.14 -20.48 -0.43
C LEU A 612 -12.54 -19.09 -0.49
N ARG A 613 -13.04 -18.29 -1.45
CA ARG A 613 -12.77 -16.86 -1.57
C ARG A 613 -14.06 -16.10 -1.74
N THR A 614 -14.16 -14.95 -1.10
CA THR A 614 -15.28 -14.02 -1.27
C THR A 614 -14.77 -12.59 -1.34
N HIS A 615 -15.52 -11.73 -2.03
CA HIS A 615 -15.08 -10.37 -2.24
C HIS A 615 -15.20 -9.53 -0.94
N ARG A 616 -14.14 -8.81 -0.54
CA ARG A 616 -14.12 -8.03 0.72
C ARG A 616 -15.27 -7.04 0.87
N VAL A 617 -15.66 -6.39 -0.24
CA VAL A 617 -16.76 -5.42 -0.26
C VAL A 617 -18.11 -6.13 -0.01
N LEU A 618 -18.26 -7.39 -0.44
CA LEU A 618 -19.41 -8.22 -0.11
C LEU A 618 -19.40 -8.60 1.38
N GLN A 619 -18.28 -9.07 1.94
CA GLN A 619 -18.16 -9.34 3.38
C GLN A 619 -18.54 -8.12 4.22
N ARG A 620 -18.01 -6.95 3.86
CA ARG A 620 -18.32 -5.69 4.56
C ARG A 620 -19.82 -5.37 4.51
N CYS A 621 -20.48 -5.59 3.38
CA CYS A 621 -21.93 -5.42 3.29
C CYS A 621 -22.69 -6.39 4.19
N ILE A 622 -22.27 -7.66 4.23
CA ILE A 622 -22.89 -8.66 5.10
C ILE A 622 -22.73 -8.26 6.58
N LEU A 623 -21.52 -7.85 6.99
CA LEU A 623 -21.27 -7.32 8.33
C LEU A 623 -22.13 -6.09 8.63
N GLN A 624 -22.25 -5.14 7.71
CA GLN A 624 -23.12 -3.97 7.86
C GLN A 624 -24.61 -4.31 8.01
N ARG A 625 -25.07 -5.37 7.35
CA ARG A 625 -26.44 -5.87 7.54
C ARG A 625 -26.59 -6.52 8.92
N LEU A 626 -25.60 -7.29 9.36
CA LEU A 626 -25.55 -7.83 10.72
C LEU A 626 -25.46 -6.73 11.78
N ASP A 627 -24.85 -5.57 11.51
CA ASP A 627 -24.85 -4.41 12.42
C ASP A 627 -26.27 -3.92 12.73
N SER A 628 -27.22 -4.14 11.80
CA SER A 628 -28.64 -3.81 11.98
C SER A 628 -29.43 -4.89 12.74
N GLU A 629 -28.83 -6.07 12.98
CA GLU A 629 -29.41 -7.20 13.70
C GLU A 629 -28.42 -7.72 14.78
N PRO A 630 -28.20 -6.97 15.89
CA PRO A 630 -27.12 -7.27 16.85
C PRO A 630 -27.15 -8.67 17.44
N ASP A 631 -28.33 -9.20 17.78
CA ASP A 631 -28.48 -10.57 18.34
C ASP A 631 -28.03 -11.64 17.35
N LYS A 632 -28.40 -11.46 16.07
CA LYS A 632 -28.00 -12.35 15.00
C LYS A 632 -26.51 -12.24 14.74
N ARG A 633 -25.97 -11.02 14.74
CA ARG A 633 -24.52 -10.78 14.62
C ARG A 633 -23.74 -11.49 15.72
N PHE A 634 -24.16 -11.33 16.97
CA PHE A 634 -23.53 -11.98 18.12
C PHE A 634 -23.57 -13.50 17.99
N THR A 635 -24.72 -14.05 17.60
CA THR A 635 -24.89 -15.49 17.34
C THR A 635 -23.90 -15.97 16.28
N ARG A 636 -23.83 -15.30 15.12
CA ARG A 636 -22.89 -15.66 14.04
C ARG A 636 -21.43 -15.53 14.45
N PHE A 637 -21.09 -14.48 15.19
CA PHE A 637 -19.74 -14.30 15.72
C PHE A 637 -19.37 -15.45 16.65
N THR A 638 -20.25 -15.83 17.58
CA THR A 638 -19.99 -16.93 18.52
C THR A 638 -19.90 -18.29 17.82
N GLU A 639 -20.71 -18.52 16.79
CA GLU A 639 -20.58 -19.70 15.93
C GLU A 639 -19.20 -19.73 15.25
N VAL A 640 -18.74 -18.60 14.69
CA VAL A 640 -17.42 -18.50 14.05
C VAL A 640 -16.26 -18.67 15.06
N VAL A 641 -16.42 -18.18 16.29
CA VAL A 641 -15.48 -18.43 17.39
C VAL A 641 -15.42 -19.92 17.73
N SER A 642 -16.59 -20.57 17.84
CA SER A 642 -16.68 -22.00 18.17
C SER A 642 -16.02 -22.87 17.11
N ILE A 643 -16.15 -22.49 15.83
CA ILE A 643 -15.45 -23.20 14.77
C ILE A 643 -13.92 -22.98 14.93
N LEU A 644 -13.42 -21.74 15.03
CA LEU A 644 -11.97 -21.53 15.14
C LEU A 644 -11.35 -22.19 16.37
N ARG A 645 -12.06 -22.21 17.50
CA ARG A 645 -11.64 -22.90 18.73
C ARG A 645 -11.39 -24.40 18.52
N LYS A 646 -12.19 -25.06 17.69
CA LYS A 646 -12.00 -26.49 17.37
C LYS A 646 -10.89 -26.73 16.35
N ALA A 647 -10.56 -25.71 15.54
CA ALA A 647 -9.56 -25.80 14.48
C ALA A 647 -8.13 -25.72 15.02
N ILE A 648 -7.92 -24.92 16.07
CA ILE A 648 -6.63 -24.70 16.70
C ILE A 648 -6.43 -25.63 17.91
N PRO A 649 -5.19 -26.05 18.20
CA PRO A 649 -4.89 -26.81 19.41
C PRO A 649 -4.92 -25.92 20.65
N ASP A 650 -5.15 -26.51 21.81
CA ASP A 650 -5.04 -25.82 23.10
C ASP A 650 -3.56 -25.51 23.40
N ALA A 651 -3.27 -24.33 23.97
CA ALA A 651 -1.92 -24.06 24.45
C ALA A 651 -1.58 -25.00 25.60
N ASN A 652 -0.41 -25.63 25.53
CA ASN A 652 0.10 -26.48 26.62
C ASN A 652 1.19 -25.73 27.41
N PRO A 653 0.84 -25.03 28.50
CA PRO A 653 1.81 -24.30 29.30
C PRO A 653 2.76 -25.22 30.09
N ILE A 654 2.45 -26.51 30.27
CA ILE A 654 3.30 -27.43 31.04
C ILE A 654 4.55 -27.80 30.22
N ASN A 655 4.36 -28.18 28.96
CA ASN A 655 5.42 -28.68 28.08
C ASN A 655 5.99 -27.59 27.17
N ARG A 656 6.97 -26.84 27.70
CA ARG A 656 7.73 -25.86 26.90
C ARG A 656 8.47 -26.58 25.77
N GLY A 657 8.11 -26.29 24.52
CA GLY A 657 8.75 -26.87 23.33
C GLY A 657 7.92 -27.94 22.59
N ASP A 658 6.70 -28.27 23.04
CA ASP A 658 5.79 -29.10 22.27
C ASP A 658 5.30 -28.32 21.03
N ARG A 659 5.94 -28.57 19.89
CA ARG A 659 5.61 -27.92 18.61
C ARG A 659 4.56 -28.69 17.81
N ASN A 660 4.04 -29.79 18.35
CA ASN A 660 3.02 -30.58 17.67
C ASN A 660 1.81 -29.69 17.37
N GLN A 661 1.39 -29.66 16.11
CA GLN A 661 0.23 -28.88 15.63
C GLN A 661 0.40 -27.35 15.55
N THR A 662 1.61 -26.81 15.74
CA THR A 662 1.89 -25.37 15.46
C THR A 662 1.51 -24.93 14.05
N TRP A 663 1.56 -25.85 13.07
CA TRP A 663 1.09 -25.63 11.71
C TRP A 663 -0.40 -25.27 11.63
N ARG A 664 -1.24 -25.73 12.56
CA ARG A 664 -2.68 -25.40 12.60
C ARG A 664 -2.87 -23.93 12.96
N PHE A 665 -2.10 -23.41 13.92
CA PHE A 665 -2.09 -21.97 14.19
C PHE A 665 -1.67 -21.19 12.95
N ALA A 666 -0.56 -21.57 12.30
CA ALA A 666 -0.13 -20.90 11.06
C ALA A 666 -1.22 -20.90 9.98
N ARG A 667 -1.91 -22.03 9.79
CA ARG A 667 -3.00 -22.19 8.81
C ARG A 667 -4.21 -21.29 9.10
N TYR A 668 -4.61 -21.17 10.36
CA TYR A 668 -5.83 -20.45 10.75
C TYR A 668 -5.60 -19.03 11.29
N LEU A 669 -4.35 -18.60 11.48
CA LEU A 669 -4.00 -17.27 11.99
C LEU A 669 -4.65 -16.13 11.18
N PRO A 670 -4.67 -16.16 9.82
CA PRO A 670 -5.35 -15.10 9.05
C PRO A 670 -6.83 -14.97 9.40
N GLN A 671 -7.48 -16.10 9.72
CA GLN A 671 -8.89 -16.14 10.09
C GLN A 671 -9.13 -15.51 11.46
N ILE A 672 -8.24 -15.78 12.41
CA ILE A 672 -8.30 -15.24 13.78
C ILE A 672 -7.99 -13.74 13.79
N GLU A 673 -6.97 -13.29 13.04
CA GLU A 673 -6.67 -11.86 12.85
C GLU A 673 -7.88 -11.11 12.29
N ARG A 674 -8.54 -11.70 11.28
CA ARG A 674 -9.70 -11.08 10.65
C ARG A 674 -10.91 -11.05 11.58
N LEU A 675 -11.17 -12.13 12.32
CA LEU A 675 -12.22 -12.18 13.32
C LEU A 675 -11.99 -11.14 14.43
N HIS A 676 -10.76 -11.03 14.94
CA HIS A 676 -10.37 -10.05 15.95
C HIS A 676 -10.52 -8.62 15.45
N SER A 677 -10.08 -8.32 14.23
CA SER A 677 -10.27 -7.00 13.62
C SER A 677 -11.75 -6.65 13.52
N ASN A 678 -12.59 -7.59 13.06
CA ASN A 678 -14.04 -7.41 12.97
C ASN A 678 -14.70 -7.21 14.35
N PHE A 679 -14.16 -7.82 15.41
CA PHE A 679 -14.61 -7.61 16.79
C PHE A 679 -14.23 -6.20 17.28
N VAL A 680 -12.97 -5.79 17.12
CA VAL A 680 -12.47 -4.48 17.58
C VAL A 680 -13.15 -3.33 16.83
N ASP A 681 -13.27 -3.43 15.51
CA ASP A 681 -13.82 -2.39 14.63
C ASP A 681 -15.36 -2.36 14.61
N SER A 682 -16.02 -3.28 15.31
CA SER A 682 -17.48 -3.39 15.33
C SER A 682 -18.17 -2.14 15.89
N GLU A 683 -19.20 -1.68 15.18
CA GLU A 683 -20.18 -0.69 15.64
C GLU A 683 -21.57 -1.12 15.12
N PRO A 684 -22.54 -1.47 16.00
CA PRO A 684 -22.44 -1.54 17.46
C PRO A 684 -21.43 -2.61 17.93
N LYS A 685 -20.87 -2.44 19.13
CA LYS A 685 -19.86 -3.34 19.70
C LYS A 685 -20.44 -4.74 19.88
N ILE A 686 -19.69 -5.75 19.44
CA ILE A 686 -19.99 -7.16 19.74
C ILE A 686 -19.57 -7.45 21.18
N GLU A 687 -20.42 -8.13 21.95
CA GLU A 687 -20.05 -8.62 23.28
C GLU A 687 -18.98 -9.73 23.17
N GLY A 688 -17.97 -9.67 24.04
CA GLY A 688 -16.96 -10.72 24.12
C GLY A 688 -17.54 -12.01 24.71
N SER A 689 -16.93 -13.15 24.39
CA SER A 689 -17.27 -14.43 25.02
C SER A 689 -16.02 -15.10 25.57
N MET A 690 -16.16 -15.96 26.58
CA MET A 690 -15.04 -16.70 27.15
C MET A 690 -14.36 -17.63 26.14
N ALA A 691 -15.15 -18.22 25.23
CA ALA A 691 -14.61 -19.00 24.12
C ALA A 691 -13.70 -18.15 23.21
N PHE A 692 -14.06 -16.89 22.95
CA PHE A 692 -13.24 -15.99 22.15
C PHE A 692 -11.98 -15.55 22.91
N ALA A 693 -12.11 -15.21 24.19
CA ALA A 693 -10.95 -14.92 25.03
C ALA A 693 -9.95 -16.08 25.08
N THR A 694 -10.43 -17.32 25.10
CA THR A 694 -9.59 -18.54 25.06
C THR A 694 -8.87 -18.71 23.72
N VAL A 695 -9.55 -18.45 22.59
CA VAL A 695 -8.90 -18.41 21.27
C VAL A 695 -7.78 -17.36 21.25
N LEU A 696 -8.01 -16.18 21.83
CA LEU A 696 -7.01 -15.12 21.92
C LEU A 696 -5.84 -15.49 22.83
N ASP A 697 -6.07 -16.13 23.98
CA ASP A 697 -5.01 -16.60 24.89
C ASP A 697 -4.06 -17.57 24.19
N ASP A 698 -4.62 -18.60 23.56
CA ASP A 698 -3.86 -19.61 22.83
C ASP A 698 -3.10 -19.01 21.64
N THR A 699 -3.75 -18.11 20.90
CA THR A 699 -3.12 -17.46 19.74
C THR A 699 -2.04 -16.46 20.18
N SER A 700 -2.23 -15.75 21.29
CA SER A 700 -1.20 -14.91 21.91
C SER A 700 -0.01 -15.75 22.36
N TYR A 701 -0.25 -16.91 22.98
CA TYR A 701 0.80 -17.83 23.36
C TYR A 701 1.58 -18.29 22.12
N TYR A 702 0.88 -18.72 21.05
CA TYR A 702 1.51 -19.08 19.79
C TYR A 702 2.34 -17.93 19.21
N ALA A 703 1.79 -16.71 19.14
CA ALA A 703 2.49 -15.53 18.65
C ALA A 703 3.78 -15.25 19.44
N MET A 704 3.76 -15.40 20.77
CA MET A 704 4.96 -15.31 21.61
C MET A 704 6.01 -16.37 21.26
N THR A 705 5.60 -17.62 20.95
CA THR A 705 6.54 -18.67 20.53
C THR A 705 7.16 -18.41 19.16
N GLN A 706 6.46 -17.68 18.29
CA GLN A 706 6.96 -17.20 17.00
C GLN A 706 7.70 -15.85 17.10
N GLU A 707 7.86 -15.32 18.31
CA GLU A 707 8.48 -14.03 18.59
C GLU A 707 7.77 -12.81 17.96
N ASP A 708 6.46 -12.91 17.71
CA ASP A 708 5.60 -11.79 17.31
C ASP A 708 4.94 -11.14 18.53
N ASN A 709 5.72 -10.32 19.24
CA ASN A 709 5.27 -9.63 20.45
C ASN A 709 4.11 -8.67 20.18
N ASN A 710 4.08 -8.03 18.99
CA ASN A 710 3.03 -7.08 18.63
C ASN A 710 1.68 -7.78 18.46
N LEU A 711 1.67 -8.93 17.78
CA LEU A 711 0.46 -9.72 17.61
C LEU A 711 -0.02 -10.29 18.94
N SER A 712 0.91 -10.82 19.75
CA SER A 712 0.62 -11.28 21.11
C SER A 712 -0.03 -10.19 21.97
N GLN A 713 0.55 -8.98 21.97
CA GLN A 713 0.04 -7.83 22.72
C GLN A 713 -1.40 -7.50 22.31
N LYS A 714 -1.67 -7.43 21.00
CA LYS A 714 -3.01 -7.08 20.47
C LYS A 714 -4.08 -8.06 20.92
N PHE A 715 -3.81 -9.37 20.81
CA PHE A 715 -4.76 -10.40 21.20
C PHE A 715 -4.92 -10.50 22.72
N ALA A 716 -3.81 -10.45 23.47
CA ALA A 716 -3.83 -10.53 24.93
C ALA A 716 -4.61 -9.35 25.53
N MET A 717 -4.37 -8.13 25.04
CA MET A 717 -5.08 -6.93 25.49
C MET A 717 -6.60 -7.04 25.27
N THR A 718 -7.04 -7.58 24.12
CA THR A 718 -8.47 -7.81 23.87
C THR A 718 -9.04 -8.90 24.80
N GLY A 719 -8.30 -10.00 25.00
CA GLY A 719 -8.72 -11.07 25.91
C GLY A 719 -8.85 -10.59 27.36
N VAL A 720 -7.88 -9.80 27.86
CA VAL A 720 -7.92 -9.20 29.21
C VAL A 720 -9.20 -8.40 29.38
N ARG A 721 -9.50 -7.51 28.43
CA ARG A 721 -10.71 -6.67 28.48
C ARG A 721 -12.00 -7.50 28.52
N ILE A 722 -12.06 -8.62 27.79
CA ILE A 722 -13.21 -9.53 27.84
C ILE A 722 -13.36 -10.14 29.22
N CYS A 723 -12.26 -10.67 29.79
CA CYS A 723 -12.29 -11.29 31.12
C CYS A 723 -12.63 -10.28 32.22
N GLU A 724 -12.09 -9.07 32.17
CA GLU A 724 -12.39 -8.01 33.14
C GLU A 724 -13.87 -7.61 33.10
N ASN A 725 -14.45 -7.41 31.91
CA ASN A 725 -15.87 -7.12 31.76
C ASN A 725 -16.76 -8.28 32.29
N GLU A 726 -16.36 -9.54 32.05
CA GLU A 726 -17.07 -10.71 32.55
C GLU A 726 -16.99 -10.84 34.07
N ILE A 727 -15.85 -10.49 34.69
CA ILE A 727 -15.69 -10.48 36.15
C ILE A 727 -16.47 -9.32 36.77
N GLU A 728 -16.48 -8.13 36.14
CA GLU A 728 -17.24 -6.98 36.61
C GLU A 728 -18.75 -7.27 36.61
N SER A 729 -19.25 -7.92 35.57
CA SER A 729 -20.66 -8.31 35.46
C SER A 729 -21.02 -9.53 36.31
N ARG A 730 -20.12 -10.50 36.44
CA ARG A 730 -20.30 -11.75 37.21
C ARG A 730 -19.05 -12.03 38.05
N PRO A 731 -18.98 -11.48 39.28
CA PRO A 731 -17.81 -11.62 40.15
C PRO A 731 -17.43 -13.06 40.51
N ASP A 732 -18.32 -14.03 40.35
CA ASP A 732 -18.08 -15.46 40.63
C ASP A 732 -17.75 -16.28 39.36
N ASN A 733 -17.50 -15.63 38.22
CA ASN A 733 -17.15 -16.32 36.98
C ASN A 733 -15.75 -16.99 37.08
N ILE A 734 -15.75 -18.30 37.37
CA ILE A 734 -14.54 -19.11 37.56
C ILE A 734 -13.69 -19.16 36.29
N GLU A 735 -14.32 -19.25 35.11
CA GLU A 735 -13.61 -19.33 33.82
C GLU A 735 -12.83 -18.05 33.53
N ALA A 736 -13.48 -16.89 33.73
CA ALA A 736 -12.83 -15.58 33.56
C ALA A 736 -11.69 -15.37 34.57
N LYS A 737 -11.89 -15.76 35.84
CA LYS A 737 -10.84 -15.69 36.87
C LYS A 737 -9.64 -16.60 36.58
N ALA A 738 -9.87 -17.78 36.00
CA ALA A 738 -8.80 -18.71 35.65
C ALA A 738 -8.00 -18.24 34.42
N LEU A 739 -8.67 -17.62 33.44
CA LEU A 739 -8.06 -17.19 32.18
C LEU A 739 -7.35 -15.82 32.28
N LEU A 740 -7.89 -14.89 33.08
CA LEU A 740 -7.36 -13.52 33.20
C LEU A 740 -5.84 -13.48 33.52
N PRO A 741 -5.30 -14.26 34.48
CA PRO A 741 -3.87 -14.20 34.79
C PRO A 741 -2.99 -14.77 33.66
N ASN A 742 -3.49 -15.66 32.80
CA ASN A 742 -2.75 -16.13 31.61
C ASN A 742 -2.55 -14.98 30.63
N LEU A 743 -3.65 -14.32 30.27
CA LEU A 743 -3.67 -13.21 29.32
C LEU A 743 -2.85 -12.01 29.83
N LEU A 744 -2.95 -11.68 31.12
CA LEU A 744 -2.13 -10.65 31.74
C LEU A 744 -0.63 -10.99 31.69
N ALA A 745 -0.26 -12.26 31.92
CA ALA A 745 1.15 -12.68 31.81
C ALA A 745 1.68 -12.55 30.38
N LEU A 746 0.87 -12.89 29.36
CA LEU A 746 1.22 -12.71 27.95
C LEU A 746 1.35 -11.23 27.57
N LEU A 747 0.43 -10.39 28.06
CA LEU A 747 0.46 -8.94 27.85
C LEU A 747 1.71 -8.31 28.47
N ALA A 748 2.03 -8.63 29.72
CA ALA A 748 3.23 -8.14 30.40
C ALA A 748 4.51 -8.57 29.67
N ALA A 749 4.58 -9.82 29.20
CA ALA A 749 5.72 -10.31 28.44
C ALA A 749 5.92 -9.55 27.13
N ALA A 750 4.84 -9.20 26.42
CA ALA A 750 4.93 -8.41 25.19
C ALA A 750 5.32 -6.95 25.47
N LEU A 751 4.78 -6.33 26.53
CA LEU A 751 5.06 -4.94 26.92
C LEU A 751 6.52 -4.67 27.29
N ASN A 752 7.28 -5.70 27.68
CA ASN A 752 8.73 -5.58 27.92
C ASN A 752 9.51 -5.02 26.74
N TYR A 753 9.01 -5.27 25.53
CA TYR A 753 9.62 -4.83 24.28
C TYR A 753 9.10 -3.46 23.82
N CYS A 754 8.14 -2.86 24.53
CA CYS A 754 7.57 -1.54 24.22
C CYS A 754 8.28 -0.37 24.94
N GLY A 755 9.60 -0.50 25.15
CA GLY A 755 10.43 0.54 25.77
C GLY A 755 10.21 0.71 27.28
N VAL A 756 10.69 1.82 27.83
CA VAL A 756 10.72 2.08 29.29
C VAL A 756 9.30 2.17 29.88
N THR A 757 8.36 2.78 29.17
CA THR A 757 6.96 2.90 29.61
C THR A 757 6.30 1.52 29.67
N GLY A 758 6.48 0.69 28.64
CA GLY A 758 5.98 -0.67 28.61
C GLY A 758 6.51 -1.54 29.74
N ARG A 759 7.82 -1.47 30.05
CA ARG A 759 8.40 -2.20 31.19
C ARG A 759 7.81 -1.80 32.55
N LYS A 760 7.51 -0.52 32.75
CA LYS A 760 6.87 -0.05 33.99
C LYS A 760 5.46 -0.63 34.15
N GLU A 761 4.70 -0.67 33.06
CA GLU A 761 3.37 -1.26 33.03
C GLU A 761 3.44 -2.79 33.22
N ALA A 762 4.37 -3.45 32.55
CA ALA A 762 4.62 -4.89 32.70
C ALA A 762 4.90 -5.27 34.17
N LEU A 763 5.74 -4.52 34.88
CA LEU A 763 6.00 -4.76 36.31
C LEU A 763 4.71 -4.72 37.17
N GLN A 764 3.81 -3.77 36.90
CA GLN A 764 2.54 -3.67 37.63
C GLN A 764 1.63 -4.85 37.31
N ILE A 765 1.50 -5.20 36.03
CA ILE A 765 0.70 -6.34 35.58
C ILE A 765 1.24 -7.64 36.19
N THR A 766 2.55 -7.87 36.18
CA THR A 766 3.12 -9.11 36.70
C THR A 766 2.95 -9.25 38.23
N ARG A 767 2.98 -8.15 38.99
CA ARG A 767 2.59 -8.17 40.41
C ARG A 767 1.14 -8.62 40.57
N ARG A 768 0.23 -8.07 39.76
CA ARG A 768 -1.18 -8.46 39.77
C ARG A 768 -1.39 -9.94 39.39
N VAL A 769 -0.63 -10.46 38.43
CA VAL A 769 -0.67 -11.89 38.07
C VAL A 769 -0.27 -12.75 39.27
N LEU A 770 0.79 -12.41 39.98
CA LEU A 770 1.22 -13.16 41.16
C LEU A 770 0.16 -13.13 42.27
N GLU A 771 -0.43 -11.97 42.55
CA GLU A 771 -1.53 -11.83 43.51
C GLU A 771 -2.71 -12.74 43.14
N LEU A 772 -3.16 -12.71 41.88
CA LEU A 772 -4.26 -13.54 41.41
C LEU A 772 -3.97 -15.04 41.55
N ARG A 773 -2.73 -15.48 41.32
CA ARG A 773 -2.31 -16.88 41.52
C ARG A 773 -2.21 -17.27 42.99
N GLN A 774 -1.87 -16.34 43.87
CA GLN A 774 -1.90 -16.55 45.32
C GLN A 774 -3.34 -16.67 45.82
N GLU A 775 -4.24 -15.80 45.34
CA GLU A 775 -5.67 -15.87 45.64
C GLU A 775 -6.28 -17.21 45.17
N GLU A 776 -5.93 -17.68 43.97
CA GLU A 776 -6.39 -18.96 43.40
C GLU A 776 -6.01 -20.17 44.30
N LEU A 777 -4.82 -20.13 44.91
CA LEU A 777 -4.26 -21.26 45.65
C LEU A 777 -4.33 -21.09 47.18
N ALA A 778 -4.92 -20.01 47.68
CA ALA A 778 -4.93 -19.68 49.11
C ALA A 778 -5.54 -20.78 50.00
N GLU A 779 -6.56 -21.48 49.49
CA GLU A 779 -7.30 -22.54 50.19
C GLU A 779 -6.86 -23.95 49.76
N VAL A 780 -5.88 -24.08 48.84
CA VAL A 780 -5.44 -25.37 48.29
C VAL A 780 -4.05 -25.72 48.84
N PRO A 781 -3.90 -26.80 49.63
CA PRO A 781 -2.60 -27.25 50.11
C PRO A 781 -1.63 -27.51 48.96
N GLU A 782 -0.35 -27.18 49.15
CA GLU A 782 0.69 -27.29 48.10
C GLU A 782 0.88 -28.72 47.57
N GLU A 783 0.58 -29.72 48.40
CA GLU A 783 0.63 -31.15 48.06
C GLU A 783 -0.46 -31.56 47.06
N ASP A 784 -1.58 -30.82 47.01
CA ASP A 784 -2.74 -31.10 46.17
C ASP A 784 -2.74 -30.28 44.86
N TRP A 785 -1.70 -29.48 44.63
CA TRP A 785 -1.58 -28.69 43.41
C TRP A 785 -1.46 -29.59 42.18
N THR A 786 -2.24 -29.29 41.14
CA THR A 786 -1.99 -29.86 39.82
C THR A 786 -0.66 -29.34 39.25
N ASP A 787 -0.03 -30.11 38.35
CA ASP A 787 1.18 -29.67 37.65
C ASP A 787 0.98 -28.32 36.94
N LEU A 788 -0.22 -28.08 36.41
CA LEU A 788 -0.58 -26.82 35.76
C LEU A 788 -0.57 -25.64 36.74
N GLN A 789 -1.18 -25.80 37.92
CA GLN A 789 -1.19 -24.78 38.97
C GLN A 789 0.22 -24.51 39.48
N ALA A 790 1.00 -25.56 39.74
CA ALA A 790 2.39 -25.44 40.14
C ALA A 790 3.22 -24.67 39.09
N VAL A 791 3.09 -25.00 37.80
CA VAL A 791 3.77 -24.30 36.71
C VAL A 791 3.35 -22.84 36.61
N ASN A 792 2.05 -22.53 36.69
CA ASN A 792 1.54 -21.17 36.59
C ASN A 792 2.00 -20.30 37.76
N TYR A 793 2.00 -20.86 38.97
CA TYR A 793 2.47 -20.16 40.18
C TYR A 793 3.98 -19.89 40.15
N ALA A 794 4.78 -20.90 39.77
CA ALA A 794 6.22 -20.76 39.60
C ALA A 794 6.59 -19.79 38.47
N ARG A 795 5.81 -19.79 37.38
CA ARG A 795 5.97 -18.83 36.28
C ARG A 795 5.71 -17.40 36.73
N ALA A 796 4.65 -17.15 37.51
CA ALA A 796 4.36 -15.81 38.02
C ALA A 796 5.53 -15.25 38.88
N HIS A 797 6.16 -16.11 39.69
CA HIS A 797 7.37 -15.75 40.44
C HIS A 797 8.55 -15.42 39.51
N GLY A 798 8.79 -16.27 38.51
CA GLY A 798 9.88 -16.07 37.54
C GLY A 798 9.69 -14.79 36.72
N ASP A 799 8.47 -14.56 36.21
CA ASP A 799 8.14 -13.38 35.42
C ASP A 799 8.29 -12.10 36.26
N LEU A 800 7.86 -12.10 37.54
CA LEU A 800 8.06 -10.93 38.43
C LEU A 800 9.55 -10.70 38.73
N SER A 801 10.30 -11.77 38.92
CA SER A 801 11.75 -11.70 39.16
C SER A 801 12.47 -11.07 37.97
N TRP A 802 12.08 -11.42 36.74
CA TRP A 802 12.60 -10.80 35.54
C TRP A 802 12.36 -9.29 35.52
N GLN A 803 11.15 -8.85 35.87
CA GLN A 803 10.83 -7.41 35.95
C GLN A 803 11.67 -6.68 37.00
N LEU A 804 11.92 -7.30 38.15
CA LEU A 804 12.77 -6.74 39.20
C LEU A 804 14.23 -6.64 38.78
N LEU A 805 14.74 -7.64 38.04
CA LEU A 805 16.08 -7.60 37.47
C LEU A 805 16.25 -6.45 36.46
N GLU A 806 15.25 -6.21 35.60
CA GLU A 806 15.24 -5.11 34.63
C GLU A 806 15.29 -3.72 35.29
N ILE A 807 14.73 -3.56 36.49
CA ILE A 807 14.83 -2.32 37.28
C ILE A 807 15.95 -2.35 38.32
N ASN A 808 16.88 -3.30 38.19
CA ASN A 808 18.07 -3.46 39.04
C ASN A 808 17.75 -3.64 40.53
N GLN A 809 16.80 -4.52 40.85
CA GLN A 809 16.46 -4.96 42.22
C GLN A 809 16.70 -6.48 42.40
N PRO A 810 17.96 -6.95 42.29
CA PRO A 810 18.28 -8.38 42.36
C PRO A 810 18.02 -9.01 43.75
N GLU A 811 18.06 -8.22 44.83
CA GLU A 811 17.77 -8.64 46.20
C GLU A 811 16.33 -9.14 46.37
N ASP A 812 15.38 -8.52 45.68
CA ASP A 812 13.97 -8.90 45.72
C ASP A 812 13.67 -10.04 44.73
N ALA A 813 14.41 -10.10 43.61
CA ALA A 813 14.27 -11.15 42.59
C ALA A 813 14.75 -12.53 43.08
N GLY A 814 15.86 -12.57 43.83
CA GLY A 814 16.49 -13.82 44.27
C GLY A 814 15.56 -14.76 45.06
N PRO A 815 14.84 -14.31 46.09
CA PRO A 815 13.88 -15.13 46.83
C PRO A 815 12.75 -15.70 45.96
N LEU A 816 12.21 -14.88 45.04
CA LEU A 816 11.13 -15.30 44.15
C LEU A 816 11.60 -16.40 43.17
N LEU A 817 12.81 -16.27 42.62
CA LEU A 817 13.41 -17.30 41.76
C LEU A 817 13.63 -18.62 42.50
N LYS A 818 14.03 -18.58 43.78
CA LYS A 818 14.18 -19.80 44.60
C LYS A 818 12.87 -20.55 44.75
N VAL A 819 11.75 -19.83 44.93
CA VAL A 819 10.41 -20.44 44.95
C VAL A 819 10.11 -21.13 43.62
N ALA A 820 10.31 -20.43 42.51
CA ALA A 820 10.08 -20.99 41.18
C ALA A 820 10.94 -22.25 40.91
N ILE A 821 12.24 -22.19 41.23
CA ILE A 821 13.18 -23.30 41.06
C ILE A 821 12.75 -24.52 41.89
N GLY A 822 12.41 -24.33 43.16
CA GLY A 822 11.98 -25.41 44.05
C GLY A 822 10.70 -26.11 43.56
N ILE A 823 9.75 -25.34 43.02
CA ILE A 823 8.53 -25.91 42.43
C ILE A 823 8.89 -26.72 41.17
N TYR A 824 9.69 -26.18 40.26
CA TYR A 824 10.08 -26.89 39.03
C TYR A 824 10.89 -28.16 39.31
N GLU A 825 11.70 -28.16 40.36
CA GLU A 825 12.40 -29.35 40.85
C GLU A 825 11.42 -30.41 41.38
N ARG A 826 10.45 -30.01 42.20
CA ARG A 826 9.41 -30.92 42.74
C ARG A 826 8.63 -31.64 41.64
N ILE A 827 8.19 -30.90 40.61
CA ILE A 827 7.42 -31.46 39.49
C ILE A 827 8.31 -32.07 38.39
N ASN A 828 9.64 -32.15 38.61
CA ASN A 828 10.62 -32.70 37.67
C ASN A 828 10.58 -32.05 36.26
N ASN A 829 10.28 -30.75 36.18
CA ASN A 829 10.23 -30.01 34.92
C ASN A 829 11.61 -29.39 34.60
N LYS A 830 12.50 -30.21 34.03
CA LYS A 830 13.91 -29.86 33.79
C LYS A 830 14.12 -28.60 32.94
N LEU A 831 13.30 -28.37 31.91
CA LEU A 831 13.45 -27.20 31.03
C LEU A 831 13.10 -25.89 31.75
N ARG A 832 12.00 -25.90 32.53
CA ARG A 832 11.62 -24.72 33.31
C ARG A 832 12.55 -24.49 34.49
N PHE A 833 13.02 -25.57 35.12
CA PHE A 833 14.08 -25.51 36.14
C PHE A 833 15.34 -24.82 35.60
N ALA A 834 15.82 -25.23 34.42
CA ALA A 834 17.02 -24.65 33.81
C ALA A 834 16.83 -23.15 33.47
N SER A 835 15.66 -22.77 32.94
CA SER A 835 15.32 -21.36 32.63
C SER A 835 15.19 -20.48 33.87
N ALA A 836 14.62 -20.99 34.97
CA ALA A 836 14.59 -20.23 36.23
C ALA A 836 15.98 -20.12 36.86
N SER A 837 16.78 -21.18 36.74
CA SER A 837 18.15 -21.22 37.27
C SER A 837 19.10 -20.30 36.52
N SER A 838 18.93 -20.09 35.20
CA SER A 838 19.74 -19.12 34.44
C SER A 838 19.47 -17.68 34.89
N MET A 839 18.20 -17.32 35.12
CA MET A 839 17.85 -16.03 35.73
C MET A 839 18.44 -15.89 37.15
N TYR A 840 18.39 -16.95 37.97
CA TYR A 840 19.01 -16.92 39.30
C TYR A 840 20.54 -16.78 39.23
N THR A 841 21.17 -17.34 38.21
CA THR A 841 22.61 -17.17 37.96
C THR A 841 22.98 -15.70 37.72
N MET A 842 22.09 -14.90 37.11
CA MET A 842 22.30 -13.46 36.99
C MET A 842 22.29 -12.75 38.36
N VAL A 843 21.40 -13.15 39.28
CA VAL A 843 21.38 -12.65 40.67
C VAL A 843 22.68 -12.99 41.39
N LEU A 844 23.20 -14.21 41.23
CA LEU A 844 24.50 -14.58 41.79
C LEU A 844 25.65 -13.75 41.21
N GLY A 845 25.54 -13.39 39.93
CA GLY A 845 26.48 -12.49 39.25
C GLY A 845 26.54 -11.12 39.92
N THR A 846 25.39 -10.50 40.21
CA THR A 846 25.34 -9.18 40.88
C THR A 846 25.90 -9.25 42.31
N GLN A 847 25.77 -10.40 42.97
CA GLN A 847 26.35 -10.71 44.28
C GLN A 847 27.83 -11.11 44.24
N GLN A 848 28.46 -11.13 43.05
CA GLN A 848 29.86 -11.51 42.85
C GLN A 848 30.21 -12.93 43.32
N MET A 849 29.24 -13.86 43.31
CA MET A 849 29.43 -15.27 43.68
C MET A 849 30.05 -16.08 42.53
N LYS A 850 31.32 -15.77 42.20
CA LYS A 850 31.99 -16.22 40.96
C LYS A 850 31.99 -17.73 40.75
N ASP A 851 32.30 -18.50 41.79
CA ASP A 851 32.41 -19.96 41.67
C ASP A 851 31.04 -20.61 41.41
N GLN A 852 29.99 -20.12 42.08
CA GLN A 852 28.63 -20.60 41.86
C GLN A 852 28.12 -20.26 40.46
N VAL A 853 28.41 -19.05 39.96
CA VAL A 853 28.04 -18.67 38.58
C VAL A 853 28.69 -19.59 37.55
N ARG A 854 29.97 -19.93 37.72
CA ARG A 854 30.68 -20.83 36.79
C ARG A 854 30.16 -22.25 36.83
N GLU A 855 29.97 -22.79 38.03
CA GLU A 855 29.46 -24.14 38.25
C GLU A 855 28.05 -24.29 37.69
N GLN A 856 27.11 -23.44 38.14
CA GLN A 856 25.71 -23.49 37.72
C GLN A 856 25.57 -23.17 36.23
N GLY A 857 26.24 -22.12 35.73
CA GLY A 857 26.15 -21.72 34.33
C GLY A 857 26.57 -22.82 33.37
N SER A 858 27.67 -23.54 33.68
CA SER A 858 28.13 -24.66 32.86
C SER A 858 27.16 -25.84 32.85
N ALA A 859 26.58 -26.18 34.01
CA ALA A 859 25.62 -27.27 34.17
C ALA A 859 24.30 -26.98 33.45
N ILE A 860 23.79 -25.75 33.60
CA ILE A 860 22.55 -25.28 32.97
C ILE A 860 22.70 -25.31 31.45
N LYS A 861 23.78 -24.71 30.92
CA LYS A 861 24.05 -24.68 29.47
C LYS A 861 24.06 -26.07 28.87
N LYS A 862 24.79 -27.00 29.49
CA LYS A 862 24.88 -28.40 29.03
C LYS A 862 23.50 -29.08 29.03
N THR A 863 22.75 -28.92 30.12
CA THR A 863 21.42 -29.54 30.27
C THR A 863 20.45 -29.06 29.19
N VAL A 864 20.38 -27.76 28.95
CA VAL A 864 19.46 -27.20 27.94
C VAL A 864 19.87 -27.59 26.53
N GLU A 865 21.18 -27.59 26.23
CA GLU A 865 21.69 -28.02 24.93
C GLU A 865 21.40 -29.49 24.63
N GLU A 866 21.54 -30.39 25.61
CA GLU A 866 21.20 -31.81 25.46
C GLU A 866 19.69 -32.04 25.26
N MET A 867 18.84 -31.21 25.86
CA MET A 867 17.38 -31.39 25.83
C MET A 867 16.70 -30.83 24.58
N VAL A 868 17.09 -29.62 24.13
CA VAL A 868 16.41 -28.93 23.01
C VAL A 868 17.34 -28.62 21.82
N GLY A 869 18.64 -28.81 21.97
CA GLY A 869 19.63 -28.49 20.93
C GLY A 869 20.07 -27.02 20.92
N SER A 870 21.21 -26.75 20.29
CA SER A 870 21.90 -25.44 20.30
C SER A 870 21.15 -24.31 19.58
N LYS A 871 20.28 -24.65 18.64
CA LYS A 871 19.54 -23.68 17.81
C LYS A 871 18.16 -23.31 18.38
N ASP A 872 17.69 -24.00 19.42
CA ASP A 872 16.35 -23.78 19.95
C ASP A 872 16.25 -22.40 20.63
N PRO A 873 15.14 -21.64 20.44
CA PRO A 873 14.96 -20.33 21.05
C PRO A 873 15.14 -20.31 22.58
N LEU A 874 14.76 -21.39 23.28
CA LEU A 874 14.99 -21.51 24.71
C LEU A 874 16.48 -21.56 25.05
N ASN A 875 17.27 -22.29 24.27
CA ASN A 875 18.71 -22.39 24.48
C ASN A 875 19.40 -21.04 24.22
N LEU A 876 18.95 -20.30 23.19
CA LEU A 876 19.47 -18.96 22.91
C LEU A 876 19.11 -17.95 24.01
N MET A 877 17.93 -18.05 24.60
CA MET A 877 17.54 -17.26 25.78
C MET A 877 18.46 -17.57 26.97
N VAL A 878 18.60 -18.84 27.33
CA VAL A 878 19.42 -19.26 28.47
C VAL A 878 20.88 -18.84 28.30
N ASN A 879 21.47 -19.03 27.11
CA ASN A 879 22.85 -18.59 26.87
C ASN A 879 23.00 -17.07 26.89
N PHE A 880 21.99 -16.31 26.48
CA PHE A 880 21.99 -14.85 26.59
C PHE A 880 22.06 -14.42 28.07
N GLU A 881 21.23 -15.01 28.93
CA GLU A 881 21.21 -14.73 30.37
C GLU A 881 22.53 -15.13 31.04
N LEU A 882 23.03 -16.33 30.74
CA LEU A 882 24.30 -16.80 31.27
C LEU A 882 25.47 -15.92 30.83
N ALA A 883 25.53 -15.49 29.56
CA ALA A 883 26.56 -14.59 29.07
C ALA A 883 26.59 -13.27 29.86
N ASN A 884 25.42 -12.70 30.18
CA ASN A 884 25.32 -11.53 31.05
C ASN A 884 25.80 -11.82 32.49
N ALA A 885 25.50 -13.01 33.03
CA ALA A 885 26.01 -13.41 34.35
C ALA A 885 27.55 -13.54 34.38
N TYR A 886 28.14 -14.19 33.36
CA TYR A 886 29.61 -14.29 33.21
C TYR A 886 30.26 -12.91 33.07
N PHE A 887 29.63 -12.00 32.31
CA PHE A 887 30.12 -10.62 32.18
C PHE A 887 30.13 -9.91 33.54
N THR A 888 29.07 -10.07 34.33
CA THR A 888 28.91 -9.41 35.63
C THR A 888 29.98 -9.82 36.66
N ILE A 889 30.47 -11.06 36.61
CA ILE A 889 31.56 -11.53 37.49
C ILE A 889 32.98 -11.19 36.97
N GLY A 890 33.06 -10.51 35.82
CA GLY A 890 34.30 -10.09 35.16
C GLY A 890 34.91 -11.14 34.22
N ASP A 891 34.20 -12.23 33.89
CA ASP A 891 34.65 -13.26 32.95
C ASP A 891 34.29 -12.87 31.51
N VAL A 892 34.83 -11.72 31.08
CA VAL A 892 34.41 -11.02 29.85
C VAL A 892 34.65 -11.87 28.61
N ARG A 893 35.71 -12.69 28.59
CA ARG A 893 36.03 -13.54 27.43
C ARG A 893 34.95 -14.59 27.18
N THR A 894 34.58 -15.35 28.22
CA THR A 894 33.51 -16.36 28.11
C THR A 894 32.17 -15.72 27.80
N ALA A 895 31.86 -14.58 28.41
CA ALA A 895 30.65 -13.82 28.10
C ALA A 895 30.59 -13.41 26.62
N CYS A 896 31.70 -12.90 26.07
CA CYS A 896 31.80 -12.49 24.68
C CYS A 896 31.62 -13.65 23.72
N ASP A 897 32.34 -14.78 23.93
CA ASP A 897 32.24 -15.96 23.06
C ASP A 897 30.81 -16.53 23.06
N MET A 898 30.12 -16.53 24.21
CA MET A 898 28.72 -16.94 24.32
C MET A 898 27.77 -15.97 23.62
N MET A 899 27.93 -14.67 23.85
CA MET A 899 27.07 -13.64 23.27
C MET A 899 27.23 -13.56 21.75
N GLU A 900 28.45 -13.78 21.22
CA GLU A 900 28.68 -13.85 19.78
C GLU A 900 27.92 -15.03 19.15
N ALA A 901 27.95 -16.21 19.79
CA ALA A 901 27.19 -17.37 19.32
C ALA A 901 25.68 -17.11 19.34
N VAL A 902 25.17 -16.48 20.40
CA VAL A 902 23.76 -16.07 20.52
C VAL A 902 23.40 -15.04 19.45
N PHE A 903 24.18 -13.97 19.32
CA PHE A 903 23.94 -12.91 18.33
C PHE A 903 23.97 -13.46 16.91
N ARG A 904 24.94 -14.30 16.58
CA ARG A 904 25.04 -14.95 15.28
C ARG A 904 23.80 -15.79 15.02
N GLN A 905 23.41 -16.63 15.97
CA GLN A 905 22.26 -17.51 15.78
C GLN A 905 20.94 -16.74 15.77
N ARG A 906 20.76 -15.66 16.54
CA ARG A 906 19.59 -14.77 16.47
C ARG A 906 19.54 -13.93 15.20
N SER A 907 20.69 -13.44 14.72
CA SER A 907 20.78 -12.74 13.42
C SER A 907 20.39 -13.68 12.27
N ILE A 908 20.82 -14.94 12.38
CA ILE A 908 20.37 -16.02 11.52
C ILE A 908 18.88 -16.21 11.72
N SER A 909 18.39 -16.55 12.93
CA SER A 909 17.05 -17.10 13.29
C SER A 909 15.91 -16.09 13.50
N LEU A 910 16.19 -14.81 13.64
CA LEU A 910 15.20 -13.76 13.91
C LEU A 910 15.42 -12.52 13.04
N GLY A 911 16.56 -12.45 12.34
CA GLY A 911 16.91 -11.34 11.45
C GLY A 911 17.49 -10.16 12.23
N SER A 912 18.11 -9.24 11.50
CA SER A 912 18.90 -8.14 12.09
C SER A 912 18.06 -7.07 12.79
N THR A 913 16.78 -6.94 12.46
CA THR A 913 15.89 -5.91 13.00
C THR A 913 15.00 -6.39 14.15
N ASN A 914 15.06 -7.66 14.53
CA ASN A 914 14.28 -8.19 15.66
C ASN A 914 14.85 -7.70 17.00
N ASP A 915 13.97 -7.37 17.94
CA ASP A 915 14.33 -6.80 19.25
C ASP A 915 15.33 -7.64 20.04
N ARG A 916 15.24 -8.98 19.97
CA ARG A 916 16.16 -9.89 20.66
C ARG A 916 17.53 -9.94 19.98
N THR A 917 17.58 -9.84 18.65
CA THR A 917 18.84 -9.73 17.91
C THR A 917 19.55 -8.43 18.25
N LEU A 918 18.81 -7.31 18.25
CA LEU A 918 19.34 -6.00 18.62
C LEU A 918 19.84 -5.98 20.07
N SER A 919 19.13 -6.61 20.99
CA SER A 919 19.56 -6.75 22.38
C SER A 919 20.88 -7.54 22.51
N SER A 920 21.02 -8.64 21.77
CA SER A 920 22.28 -9.39 21.72
C SER A 920 23.42 -8.61 21.08
N GLN A 921 23.14 -7.86 20.01
CA GLN A 921 24.11 -7.00 19.36
C GLN A 921 24.61 -5.91 20.32
N TYR A 922 23.69 -5.26 21.04
CA TYR A 922 24.01 -4.27 22.04
C TYR A 922 24.91 -4.85 23.14
N CYS A 923 24.53 -5.97 23.77
CA CYS A 923 25.36 -6.62 24.78
C CYS A 923 26.73 -7.02 24.23
N LEU A 924 26.80 -7.59 23.02
CA LEU A 924 28.07 -7.99 22.40
C LEU A 924 29.00 -6.79 22.20
N SER A 925 28.49 -5.66 21.73
CA SER A 925 29.27 -4.42 21.56
C SER A 925 29.86 -3.94 22.89
N VAL A 926 29.08 -3.99 23.98
CA VAL A 926 29.53 -3.62 25.33
C VAL A 926 30.61 -4.59 25.83
N PHE A 927 30.48 -5.88 25.55
CA PHE A 927 31.44 -6.89 25.96
C PHE A 927 32.78 -6.73 25.22
N LEU A 928 32.73 -6.47 23.90
CA LEU A 928 33.91 -6.21 23.07
C LEU A 928 34.66 -4.93 23.47
N GLN A 929 33.93 -3.87 23.82
CA GLN A 929 34.53 -2.64 24.38
C GLN A 929 35.31 -2.92 25.68
N ASN A 930 34.80 -3.81 26.55
CA ASN A 930 35.50 -4.22 27.77
C ASN A 930 36.76 -5.05 27.48
N LEU A 931 36.79 -5.79 26.35
CA LEU A 931 37.99 -6.46 25.85
C LEU A 931 38.95 -5.52 25.09
N LYS A 932 38.58 -4.24 24.91
CA LYS A 932 39.30 -3.24 24.12
C LYS A 932 39.39 -3.55 22.62
N ASP A 933 38.48 -4.38 22.11
CA ASP A 933 38.34 -4.63 20.67
C ASP A 933 37.33 -3.64 20.09
N LEU A 934 37.78 -2.38 19.92
CA LEU A 934 36.92 -1.27 19.50
C LEU A 934 36.47 -1.39 18.05
N GLU A 935 37.29 -2.01 17.18
CA GLU A 935 36.99 -2.18 15.75
C GLU A 935 35.88 -3.22 15.55
N ALA A 936 35.85 -4.30 16.33
CA ALA A 936 34.74 -5.26 16.28
C ALA A 936 33.47 -4.75 16.99
N ALA A 937 33.61 -3.79 17.91
CA ALA A 937 32.49 -3.21 18.64
C ALA A 937 31.74 -2.11 17.86
N GLU A 938 32.43 -1.40 16.97
CA GLU A 938 31.88 -0.42 16.02
C GLU A 938 31.17 -1.14 14.85
#